data_AF-A0A0N4VBN9-F1
#
_entry.id   AF-A0A0N4VBN9-F1
#
_cell.length_a   1.000
_cell.length_b   1.000
_cell.length_c   1.000
_cell.angle_alpha   90.00
_cell.angle_beta   90.00
_cell.angle_gamma   90.00
#
_symmetry.space_group_name_H-M   'P 1'
#
loop_
_entity.id
_entity.type
_entity.pdbx_description
1 polymer ?
#
loop_
_entity_poly.entity_id
_entity_poly.type
_entity_poly.pdbx_seq_one_letter_code
_entity_poly.pdbx_strand_id
1 'polypeptide(L)'
;MRCLKCADAPCQKSCPTQINIKSFITSIANKNYYGAAKQIFSDNPLGLTCGMICPVSDLCVGACNLQASEEGAIKIGGLQQFATDVFKKMNIKQTVPESVIKARNESHRQPIALLGCGPASLSCATFLCRLGYTDVTIYEKKDYCGGLSSSEIPQFRLPYTVVDFEIQLAKDIGVKIVTGRELHKNDLTLKKLKNEMGAKAVFIGIGNPDPKRNAVFKGLDSSHGYYTSKDYLPLVSVASKAGLHKGNAELPEMKGRVVVLGAGDTALDCATAALRCGADRVTVVFRKSLNTMRAVPEEIETAKEERCEFIPYMEPRKVHMKDGKIVAVEFQKTDQDLDGKWYDDGDQTVKIKADYVISAFGSTLHDQAVSDAMQPLKLTKSGAPEICKDTYRTSEPWVFCGGDVSGVAETTVEAVNDGKVAAWGIHKYLQSLCGNDVGNEPKLPGFHTPIDDVDISVNLCGLKFENPFGLASAPPSTSGAMIRRAFEQGWGFALTKTFGLDKDLVTNVSPRIVRGDISGPVHGPHQSAFMNIELISEKTIAYWVECIKELKRDFPTKIVIASIMASFNEADWKELATRAQDAGADALELNLSCPHGMGLACGQDPNMVRQISQWVRSVTKMTPNVTDIRDIARAAKEGGADGVTATNTVSSLIHLKGDGTAWPAIGEEKRTTYGGLSGNAIKPIALRAVSAIANALPGFPILATGGIESAATGLQFLHAGGSVLQANFSNLKIFGLKYDVCSAVQNQDFTVIDDYCTGLKALLYIKGTPGFEDWDGQSPPVKKHQLGKPVLATNKSLPHFGHYREDRAKIEREILENANLLDKSQHDFATRPTKQPVKIPSVNEIIGTALPRIGSYGQLDNKQQKVALIDEDMCVNCGKCYMTCNDSGYQAITFDKATHLPFVTDDCTGCTLCYSVCPISECIQMVKRTTPHVPNRGIPPKS
;
A
#
# COMPACT_ATOMS: atom_id res chain seq x y z
N MET A 1 6.46 5.44 5.67
CA MET A 1 6.88 6.64 6.45
C MET A 1 7.18 7.86 5.59
N ARG A 2 8.29 7.90 4.82
CA ARG A 2 8.83 9.12 4.13
C ARG A 2 7.87 9.94 3.26
N CYS A 3 6.92 9.30 2.56
CA CYS A 3 6.00 9.99 1.66
C CYS A 3 5.19 11.10 2.38
N LEU A 4 5.13 12.29 1.78
CA LEU A 4 4.41 13.46 2.30
C LEU A 4 2.88 13.34 2.28
N LYS A 5 2.32 12.34 1.57
CA LYS A 5 0.86 12.09 1.47
C LYS A 5 0.09 13.35 1.05
N CYS A 6 0.60 14.00 0.00
CA CYS A 6 0.14 15.28 -0.52
C CYS A 6 -1.37 15.30 -0.79
N ALA A 7 -2.05 16.38 -0.41
CA ALA A 7 -3.36 16.70 -0.97
C ALA A 7 -3.24 17.01 -2.47
N ASP A 8 -4.27 16.68 -3.25
CA ASP A 8 -4.33 16.89 -4.71
C ASP A 8 -3.07 16.37 -5.45
N ALA A 9 -2.69 15.13 -5.11
CA ALA A 9 -1.33 14.64 -5.34
C ALA A 9 -0.95 14.60 -6.84
N PRO A 10 0.13 15.30 -7.27
CA PRO A 10 0.52 15.31 -8.68
C PRO A 10 0.90 13.91 -9.19
N CYS A 11 1.52 13.08 -8.35
CA CYS A 11 1.77 11.67 -8.66
C CYS A 11 0.50 10.86 -9.00
N GLN A 12 -0.66 11.18 -8.43
CA GLN A 12 -1.94 10.53 -8.78
C GLN A 12 -2.42 11.03 -10.15
N LYS A 13 -2.32 12.34 -10.41
CA LYS A 13 -2.69 12.95 -11.70
C LYS A 13 -1.87 12.37 -12.85
N SER A 14 -0.59 12.11 -12.63
CA SER A 14 0.33 11.47 -13.59
C SER A 14 0.25 9.93 -13.59
N CYS A 15 -0.70 9.32 -12.87
CA CYS A 15 -0.98 7.89 -13.00
C CYS A 15 -2.16 7.68 -13.98
N PRO A 16 -2.01 6.93 -15.09
CA PRO A 16 -3.07 6.76 -16.08
C PRO A 16 -4.37 6.20 -15.50
N THR A 17 -4.28 5.28 -14.53
CA THR A 17 -5.45 4.70 -13.82
C THR A 17 -5.99 5.56 -12.66
N GLN A 18 -5.35 6.69 -12.35
CA GLN A 18 -5.69 7.63 -11.27
C GLN A 18 -5.72 7.02 -9.85
N ILE A 19 -4.95 5.96 -9.60
CA ILE A 19 -4.90 5.28 -8.29
C ILE A 19 -4.61 6.27 -7.14
N ASN A 20 -5.29 6.11 -6.00
CA ASN A 20 -5.10 7.01 -4.85
C ASN A 20 -3.78 6.74 -4.09
N ILE A 21 -2.67 7.26 -4.63
CA ILE A 21 -1.30 7.09 -4.10
C ILE A 21 -1.16 7.63 -2.68
N LYS A 22 -1.85 8.73 -2.36
CA LYS A 22 -1.92 9.27 -1.00
C LYS A 22 -2.47 8.22 -0.04
N SER A 23 -3.64 7.66 -0.31
CA SER A 23 -4.32 6.72 0.58
C SER A 23 -3.54 5.41 0.71
N PHE A 24 -3.15 4.75 -0.38
CA PHE A 24 -2.49 3.44 -0.23
C PHE A 24 -1.12 3.52 0.46
N ILE A 25 -0.33 4.59 0.25
CA ILE A 25 0.94 4.78 0.96
C ILE A 25 0.71 5.16 2.44
N THR A 26 -0.41 5.80 2.76
CA THR A 26 -0.84 6.00 4.16
C THR A 26 -1.10 4.65 4.82
N SER A 27 -1.87 3.78 4.17
CA SER A 27 -2.18 2.44 4.67
C SER A 27 -0.94 1.55 4.84
N ILE A 28 0.01 1.58 3.90
CA ILE A 28 1.30 0.88 4.08
C ILE A 28 2.06 1.40 5.31
N ALA A 29 2.09 2.72 5.52
CA ALA A 29 2.77 3.30 6.69
C ALA A 29 2.11 2.88 8.02
N ASN A 30 0.80 2.65 8.01
CA ASN A 30 -0.01 2.25 9.15
C ASN A 30 -0.07 0.72 9.38
N LYS A 31 0.73 -0.07 8.64
CA LYS A 31 0.70 -1.56 8.58
C LYS A 31 -0.65 -2.15 8.07
N ASN A 32 -1.46 -1.37 7.36
CA ASN A 32 -2.68 -1.85 6.71
C ASN A 32 -2.40 -2.18 5.22
N TYR A 33 -1.77 -3.33 4.99
CA TYR A 33 -1.42 -3.79 3.65
C TYR A 33 -2.65 -4.20 2.83
N TYR A 34 -3.69 -4.72 3.49
CA TYR A 34 -5.00 -4.99 2.88
C TYR A 34 -5.66 -3.71 2.34
N GLY A 35 -5.81 -2.67 3.16
CA GLY A 35 -6.43 -1.40 2.72
C GLY A 35 -5.63 -0.75 1.60
N ALA A 36 -4.29 -0.82 1.66
CA ALA A 36 -3.44 -0.39 0.55
C ALA A 36 -3.72 -1.16 -0.75
N ALA A 37 -3.74 -2.50 -0.70
CA ALA A 37 -4.04 -3.34 -1.85
C ALA A 37 -5.46 -3.11 -2.38
N LYS A 38 -6.45 -2.94 -1.51
CA LYS A 38 -7.85 -2.61 -1.87
C LYS A 38 -7.93 -1.29 -2.63
N GLN A 39 -7.25 -0.25 -2.17
CA GLN A 39 -7.20 1.05 -2.85
C GLN A 39 -6.53 0.94 -4.23
N ILE A 40 -5.42 0.19 -4.33
CA ILE A 40 -4.74 -0.08 -5.62
C ILE A 40 -5.64 -0.84 -6.59
N PHE A 41 -6.19 -1.99 -6.18
CA PHE A 41 -7.02 -2.85 -7.04
C PHE A 41 -8.39 -2.24 -7.38
N SER A 42 -8.87 -1.26 -6.61
CA SER A 42 -10.09 -0.52 -6.93
C SER A 42 -9.96 0.23 -8.25
N ASP A 43 -8.84 0.93 -8.44
CA ASP A 43 -8.59 1.73 -9.63
C ASP A 43 -7.82 0.99 -10.74
N ASN A 44 -7.02 -0.03 -10.38
CA ASN A 44 -6.17 -0.78 -11.29
C ASN A 44 -6.25 -2.30 -10.99
N PRO A 45 -7.06 -3.08 -11.76
CA PRO A 45 -7.17 -4.54 -11.61
C PRO A 45 -5.86 -5.33 -11.76
N LEU A 46 -4.82 -4.76 -12.39
CA LEU A 46 -3.50 -5.36 -12.55
C LEU A 46 -2.47 -4.61 -11.66
N GLY A 47 -2.86 -4.36 -10.41
CA GLY A 47 -2.13 -3.55 -9.45
C GLY A 47 -0.75 -4.09 -9.06
N LEU A 48 -0.57 -5.42 -8.96
CA LEU A 48 0.72 -6.04 -8.64
C LEU A 48 1.62 -6.06 -9.87
N THR A 49 1.09 -6.39 -11.06
CA THR A 49 1.84 -6.27 -12.32
C THR A 49 2.36 -4.84 -12.49
N CYS A 50 1.47 -3.84 -12.45
CA CYS A 50 1.85 -2.43 -12.62
C CYS A 50 2.82 -1.93 -11.53
N GLY A 51 2.77 -2.50 -10.31
CA GLY A 51 3.73 -2.18 -9.26
C GLY A 51 5.17 -2.60 -9.60
N MET A 52 5.35 -3.63 -10.41
CA MET A 52 6.66 -4.16 -10.82
C MET A 52 7.21 -3.52 -12.10
N ILE A 53 6.37 -3.22 -13.09
CA ILE A 53 6.81 -2.89 -14.46
C ILE A 53 6.47 -1.48 -14.97
N CYS A 54 5.77 -0.65 -14.19
CA CYS A 54 5.43 0.69 -14.66
C CYS A 54 6.70 1.54 -14.91
N PRO A 55 6.79 2.27 -16.03
CA PRO A 55 7.84 3.27 -16.26
C PRO A 55 7.60 4.50 -15.37
N VAL A 56 7.88 4.36 -14.07
CA VAL A 56 7.39 5.32 -13.07
C VAL A 56 8.02 6.71 -13.18
N SER A 57 9.25 6.82 -13.72
CA SER A 57 9.95 8.08 -14.01
C SER A 57 9.09 9.02 -14.87
N ASP A 58 8.39 8.46 -15.84
CA ASP A 58 7.64 9.20 -16.87
C ASP A 58 6.16 9.34 -16.47
N LEU A 59 5.78 8.72 -15.35
CA LEU A 59 4.43 8.67 -14.79
C LEU A 59 4.39 9.28 -13.38
N CYS A 60 4.04 8.48 -12.37
CA CYS A 60 3.73 8.96 -11.03
C CYS A 60 4.95 9.41 -10.21
N VAL A 61 6.15 8.91 -10.49
CA VAL A 61 7.39 9.28 -9.76
C VAL A 61 8.00 10.56 -10.31
N GLY A 62 7.97 10.78 -11.63
CA GLY A 62 8.41 12.04 -12.25
C GLY A 62 7.68 13.28 -11.72
N ALA A 63 6.39 13.13 -11.40
CA ALA A 63 5.58 14.19 -10.82
C ALA A 63 5.57 14.20 -9.27
N CYS A 64 6.48 13.48 -8.59
CA CYS A 64 6.49 13.41 -7.13
C CYS A 64 7.07 14.69 -6.50
N ASN A 65 6.34 15.35 -5.61
CA ASN A 65 6.81 16.57 -4.91
C ASN A 65 8.14 16.38 -4.14
N LEU A 66 8.48 15.15 -3.71
CA LEU A 66 9.76 14.85 -3.06
C LEU A 66 10.95 14.80 -4.02
N GLN A 67 10.74 14.95 -5.33
CA GLN A 67 11.83 15.21 -6.28
C GLN A 67 12.49 16.59 -6.05
N ALA A 68 11.82 17.49 -5.32
CA ALA A 68 12.35 18.78 -4.89
C ALA A 68 13.17 18.71 -3.58
N SER A 69 13.51 17.52 -3.07
CA SER A 69 14.44 17.33 -1.95
C SER A 69 15.57 16.38 -2.32
N GLU A 70 16.70 16.47 -1.60
CA GLU A 70 17.95 15.76 -1.88
C GLU A 70 17.79 14.23 -1.78
N GLU A 71 16.86 13.74 -0.96
CA GLU A 71 16.52 12.31 -0.88
C GLU A 71 15.62 11.78 -2.04
N GLY A 72 15.19 12.68 -2.94
CA GLY A 72 14.49 12.38 -4.19
C GLY A 72 13.07 11.80 -4.06
N ALA A 73 12.44 11.56 -5.21
CA ALA A 73 11.08 11.03 -5.29
C ALA A 73 10.86 9.70 -4.55
N ILE A 74 9.59 9.41 -4.23
CA ILE A 74 9.21 8.16 -3.56
C ILE A 74 9.25 6.98 -4.55
N LYS A 75 9.70 5.80 -4.12
CA LYS A 75 9.62 4.55 -4.88
C LYS A 75 8.18 4.00 -4.92
N ILE A 76 7.30 4.67 -5.67
CA ILE A 76 5.85 4.40 -5.67
C ILE A 76 5.54 2.97 -6.17
N GLY A 77 6.16 2.53 -7.27
CA GLY A 77 5.99 1.17 -7.81
C GLY A 77 6.29 0.08 -6.78
N GLY A 78 7.48 0.13 -6.15
CA GLY A 78 7.87 -0.85 -5.12
C GLY A 78 6.96 -0.85 -3.88
N LEU A 79 6.35 0.29 -3.51
CA LEU A 79 5.34 0.33 -2.44
C LEU A 79 4.02 -0.34 -2.87
N GLN A 80 3.59 -0.07 -4.10
CA GLN A 80 2.41 -0.71 -4.72
C GLN A 80 2.60 -2.24 -4.84
N GLN A 81 3.77 -2.67 -5.33
CA GLN A 81 4.20 -4.07 -5.38
C GLN A 81 4.14 -4.73 -3.99
N PHE A 82 4.76 -4.11 -2.97
CA PHE A 82 4.80 -4.67 -1.63
C PHE A 82 3.40 -4.91 -1.03
N ALA A 83 2.50 -3.92 -1.09
CA ALA A 83 1.15 -4.08 -0.56
C ALA A 83 0.35 -5.18 -1.27
N THR A 84 0.43 -5.22 -2.60
CA THR A 84 -0.32 -6.18 -3.41
C THR A 84 0.27 -7.60 -3.37
N ASP A 85 1.58 -7.75 -3.16
CA ASP A 85 2.22 -9.05 -2.90
C ASP A 85 1.88 -9.59 -1.50
N VAL A 86 1.79 -8.74 -0.48
CA VAL A 86 1.26 -9.16 0.83
C VAL A 86 -0.20 -9.60 0.71
N PHE A 87 -1.04 -8.90 -0.05
CA PHE A 87 -2.42 -9.33 -0.31
C PHE A 87 -2.48 -10.65 -1.11
N LYS A 88 -1.60 -10.85 -2.09
CA LYS A 88 -1.43 -12.15 -2.78
C LYS A 88 -1.09 -13.27 -1.80
N LYS A 89 -0.23 -13.02 -0.81
CA LYS A 89 0.11 -13.98 0.27
C LYS A 89 -1.05 -14.24 1.23
N MET A 90 -1.96 -13.30 1.43
CA MET A 90 -3.22 -13.56 2.15
C MET A 90 -4.15 -14.52 1.37
N ASN A 91 -3.99 -14.61 0.04
CA ASN A 91 -4.77 -15.47 -0.86
C ASN A 91 -6.29 -15.36 -0.67
N ILE A 92 -6.78 -14.11 -0.60
CA ILE A 92 -8.21 -13.79 -0.45
C ILE A 92 -8.81 -13.51 -1.83
N LYS A 93 -10.02 -14.05 -2.08
CA LYS A 93 -10.74 -13.87 -3.34
C LYS A 93 -11.39 -12.48 -3.46
N GLN A 94 -11.55 -12.00 -4.68
CA GLN A 94 -12.45 -10.89 -4.97
C GLN A 94 -13.92 -11.35 -4.81
N THR A 95 -14.83 -10.45 -4.44
CA THR A 95 -16.29 -10.69 -4.44
C THR A 95 -17.03 -9.53 -5.10
N VAL A 96 -18.27 -9.77 -5.53
CA VAL A 96 -19.20 -8.72 -5.94
C VAL A 96 -20.05 -8.33 -4.72
N PRO A 97 -20.18 -7.04 -4.36
CA PRO A 97 -20.99 -6.61 -3.22
C PRO A 97 -22.46 -7.01 -3.37
N GLU A 98 -23.11 -7.37 -2.26
CA GLU A 98 -24.53 -7.76 -2.23
C GLU A 98 -25.47 -6.67 -2.76
N SER A 99 -25.11 -5.39 -2.58
CA SER A 99 -25.85 -4.24 -3.14
C SER A 99 -25.84 -4.24 -4.68
N VAL A 100 -24.70 -4.57 -5.30
CA VAL A 100 -24.57 -4.70 -6.77
C VAL A 100 -25.36 -5.91 -7.26
N ILE A 101 -25.29 -7.05 -6.55
CA ILE A 101 -26.05 -8.26 -6.88
C ILE A 101 -27.56 -7.96 -6.91
N LYS A 102 -28.07 -7.26 -5.91
CA LYS A 102 -29.47 -6.83 -5.82
C LYS A 102 -29.89 -5.79 -6.86
N ALA A 103 -28.97 -4.95 -7.34
CA ALA A 103 -29.24 -3.94 -8.37
C ALA A 103 -29.31 -4.48 -9.82
N ARG A 104 -29.08 -5.79 -10.03
CA ARG A 104 -29.06 -6.41 -11.38
C ARG A 104 -30.42 -6.38 -12.09
N ASN A 105 -30.51 -5.59 -13.14
CA ASN A 105 -31.62 -5.57 -14.11
C ASN A 105 -31.35 -6.47 -15.35
N GLU A 106 -32.24 -6.46 -16.36
CA GLU A 106 -32.10 -7.26 -17.58
C GLU A 106 -30.80 -7.00 -18.36
N SER A 107 -30.35 -5.75 -18.44
CA SER A 107 -29.11 -5.36 -19.14
C SER A 107 -27.89 -6.11 -18.60
N HIS A 108 -27.82 -6.37 -17.29
CA HIS A 108 -26.71 -7.09 -16.66
C HIS A 108 -26.60 -8.58 -17.06
N ARG A 109 -27.61 -9.12 -17.76
CA ARG A 109 -27.64 -10.50 -18.27
C ARG A 109 -27.28 -10.59 -19.77
N GLN A 110 -27.04 -9.47 -20.44
CA GLN A 110 -26.71 -9.46 -21.87
C GLN A 110 -25.29 -10.00 -22.11
N PRO A 111 -25.05 -10.88 -23.10
CA PRO A 111 -23.74 -11.44 -23.36
C PRO A 111 -22.73 -10.38 -23.86
N ILE A 112 -21.53 -10.38 -23.27
CA ILE A 112 -20.41 -9.51 -23.65
C ILE A 112 -19.21 -10.37 -24.02
N ALA A 113 -18.62 -10.10 -25.20
CA ALA A 113 -17.42 -10.77 -25.67
C ALA A 113 -16.21 -9.82 -25.65
N LEU A 114 -15.07 -10.30 -25.18
CA LEU A 114 -13.79 -9.59 -25.24
C LEU A 114 -12.79 -10.43 -26.02
N LEU A 115 -11.92 -9.79 -26.79
CA LEU A 115 -11.00 -10.45 -27.71
C LEU A 115 -9.55 -10.14 -27.30
N GLY A 116 -8.77 -11.20 -27.06
CA GLY A 116 -7.45 -11.14 -26.42
C GLY A 116 -7.56 -11.03 -24.89
N CYS A 117 -6.78 -11.82 -24.16
CA CYS A 117 -6.71 -11.85 -22.70
C CYS A 117 -5.47 -11.11 -22.16
N GLY A 118 -5.19 -9.94 -22.73
CA GLY A 118 -4.18 -9.00 -22.24
C GLY A 118 -4.72 -8.04 -21.16
N PRO A 119 -3.87 -7.11 -20.68
CA PRO A 119 -4.21 -6.12 -19.65
C PRO A 119 -5.52 -5.34 -19.89
N ALA A 120 -5.77 -4.90 -21.13
CA ALA A 120 -6.95 -4.11 -21.46
C ALA A 120 -8.26 -4.89 -21.29
N SER A 121 -8.33 -6.11 -21.82
CA SER A 121 -9.52 -6.95 -21.69
C SER A 121 -9.72 -7.46 -20.26
N LEU A 122 -8.64 -7.79 -19.53
CA LEU A 122 -8.73 -8.17 -18.12
C LEU A 122 -9.29 -7.03 -17.26
N SER A 123 -8.84 -5.80 -17.50
CA SER A 123 -9.39 -4.60 -16.86
C SER A 123 -10.86 -4.41 -17.22
N CYS A 124 -11.19 -4.39 -18.52
CA CYS A 124 -12.55 -4.16 -19.00
C CYS A 124 -13.54 -5.20 -18.45
N ALA A 125 -13.21 -6.49 -18.54
CA ALA A 125 -14.03 -7.57 -17.99
C ALA A 125 -14.20 -7.47 -16.47
N THR A 126 -13.14 -7.10 -15.74
CA THR A 126 -13.20 -6.91 -14.28
C THR A 126 -14.18 -5.78 -13.91
N PHE A 127 -14.08 -4.62 -14.55
CA PHE A 127 -14.99 -3.51 -14.27
C PHE A 127 -16.44 -3.80 -14.69
N LEU A 128 -16.67 -4.55 -15.77
CA LEU A 128 -18.01 -5.02 -16.14
C LEU A 128 -18.59 -6.00 -15.10
N CYS A 129 -17.84 -7.00 -14.65
CA CYS A 129 -18.32 -7.90 -13.59
C CYS A 129 -18.54 -7.17 -12.25
N ARG A 130 -17.73 -6.15 -11.92
CA ARG A 130 -17.94 -5.27 -10.77
C ARG A 130 -19.20 -4.39 -10.89
N LEU A 131 -19.54 -3.93 -12.09
CA LEU A 131 -20.83 -3.29 -12.38
C LEU A 131 -22.02 -4.27 -12.32
N GLY A 132 -21.77 -5.56 -12.18
CA GLY A 132 -22.78 -6.59 -11.97
C GLY A 132 -23.11 -7.45 -13.19
N TYR A 133 -22.46 -7.24 -14.35
CA TYR A 133 -22.66 -8.06 -15.54
C TYR A 133 -22.28 -9.53 -15.29
N THR A 134 -23.16 -10.47 -15.69
CA THR A 134 -23.04 -11.90 -15.35
C THR A 134 -22.59 -12.80 -16.50
N ASP A 135 -22.56 -12.29 -17.74
CA ASP A 135 -22.14 -13.08 -18.91
C ASP A 135 -21.04 -12.36 -19.70
N VAL A 136 -19.83 -12.36 -19.13
CA VAL A 136 -18.65 -11.69 -19.65
C VAL A 136 -17.61 -12.75 -20.02
N THR A 137 -17.30 -12.88 -21.31
CA THR A 137 -16.37 -13.92 -21.81
C THR A 137 -15.22 -13.31 -22.61
N ILE A 138 -13.99 -13.58 -22.17
CA ILE A 138 -12.75 -13.28 -22.91
C ILE A 138 -12.39 -14.47 -23.81
N TYR A 139 -12.14 -14.24 -25.08
CA TYR A 139 -11.62 -15.21 -26.04
C TYR A 139 -10.15 -14.92 -26.31
N GLU A 140 -9.28 -15.91 -26.12
CA GLU A 140 -7.82 -15.79 -26.24
C GLU A 140 -7.28 -16.74 -27.32
N LYS A 141 -6.43 -16.23 -28.21
CA LYS A 141 -5.82 -16.97 -29.32
C LYS A 141 -4.89 -18.09 -28.84
N LYS A 142 -4.14 -17.83 -27.78
CA LYS A 142 -3.14 -18.75 -27.21
C LYS A 142 -3.79 -19.72 -26.22
N ASP A 143 -3.01 -20.70 -25.77
CA ASP A 143 -3.34 -21.63 -24.68
C ASP A 143 -3.07 -21.03 -23.28
N TYR A 144 -2.42 -19.87 -23.23
CA TYR A 144 -2.12 -19.09 -22.03
C TYR A 144 -2.81 -17.72 -22.03
N CYS A 145 -2.94 -17.13 -20.83
CA CYS A 145 -3.60 -15.84 -20.61
C CYS A 145 -2.60 -14.78 -20.10
N GLY A 146 -2.96 -13.50 -20.17
CA GLY A 146 -2.17 -12.36 -19.64
C GLY A 146 -1.45 -11.52 -20.70
N GLY A 147 -1.54 -11.87 -21.99
CA GLY A 147 -0.90 -11.11 -23.08
C GLY A 147 0.61 -10.96 -22.91
N LEU A 148 1.14 -9.76 -23.20
CA LEU A 148 2.58 -9.47 -23.16
C LEU A 148 3.22 -9.69 -21.77
N SER A 149 2.46 -9.45 -20.69
CA SER A 149 2.86 -9.74 -19.31
C SER A 149 3.24 -11.22 -19.11
N SER A 150 2.60 -12.10 -19.87
CA SER A 150 2.88 -13.53 -19.89
C SER A 150 3.90 -13.92 -20.95
N SER A 151 3.77 -13.43 -22.19
CA SER A 151 4.56 -13.90 -23.33
C SER A 151 5.90 -13.21 -23.55
N GLU A 152 6.09 -11.96 -23.10
CA GLU A 152 7.24 -11.15 -23.52
C GLU A 152 8.01 -10.51 -22.37
N ILE A 153 7.34 -9.98 -21.34
CA ILE A 153 8.02 -9.36 -20.20
C ILE A 153 8.78 -10.45 -19.41
N PRO A 154 10.10 -10.37 -19.19
CA PRO A 154 10.87 -11.46 -18.59
C PRO A 154 10.47 -11.81 -17.15
N GLN A 155 10.58 -13.10 -16.79
CA GLN A 155 10.27 -13.64 -15.45
C GLN A 155 11.03 -12.93 -14.31
N PHE A 156 12.24 -12.42 -14.57
CA PHE A 156 13.05 -11.69 -13.58
C PHE A 156 12.58 -10.24 -13.33
N ARG A 157 11.71 -9.69 -14.19
CA ARG A 157 10.99 -8.42 -13.98
C ARG A 157 9.56 -8.65 -13.50
N LEU A 158 8.84 -9.60 -14.12
CA LEU A 158 7.45 -9.93 -13.81
C LEU A 158 7.25 -11.44 -13.64
N PRO A 159 7.19 -11.95 -12.40
CA PRO A 159 6.94 -13.36 -12.13
C PRO A 159 5.54 -13.80 -12.58
N TYR A 160 5.42 -14.92 -13.29
CA TYR A 160 4.12 -15.38 -13.81
C TYR A 160 3.04 -15.64 -12.74
N THR A 161 3.44 -15.96 -11.50
CA THR A 161 2.51 -16.09 -10.35
C THR A 161 1.76 -14.79 -10.03
N VAL A 162 2.27 -13.63 -10.45
CA VAL A 162 1.59 -12.33 -10.36
C VAL A 162 0.43 -12.27 -11.35
N VAL A 163 0.72 -12.61 -12.61
CA VAL A 163 -0.25 -12.51 -13.72
C VAL A 163 -1.37 -13.54 -13.52
N ASP A 164 -1.04 -14.76 -13.10
CA ASP A 164 -2.05 -15.75 -12.71
C ASP A 164 -2.92 -15.23 -11.55
N PHE A 165 -2.34 -14.69 -10.48
CA PHE A 165 -3.09 -14.17 -9.34
C PHE A 165 -4.14 -13.11 -9.75
N GLU A 166 -3.77 -12.16 -10.60
CA GLU A 166 -4.68 -11.11 -11.08
C GLU A 166 -5.78 -11.69 -12.00
N ILE A 167 -5.45 -12.70 -12.81
CA ILE A 167 -6.44 -13.47 -13.59
C ILE A 167 -7.40 -14.24 -12.68
N GLN A 168 -6.93 -14.84 -11.58
CA GLN A 168 -7.81 -15.52 -10.61
C GLN A 168 -8.75 -14.52 -9.92
N LEU A 169 -8.28 -13.33 -9.56
CA LEU A 169 -9.16 -12.27 -9.01
C LEU A 169 -10.28 -11.88 -9.99
N ALA A 170 -10.00 -11.79 -11.29
CA ALA A 170 -11.03 -11.55 -12.31
C ALA A 170 -12.03 -12.72 -12.43
N LYS A 171 -11.54 -13.97 -12.39
CA LYS A 171 -12.39 -15.17 -12.40
C LYS A 171 -13.28 -15.28 -11.16
N ASP A 172 -12.81 -14.87 -9.99
CA ASP A 172 -13.56 -14.91 -8.72
C ASP A 172 -14.91 -14.16 -8.79
N ILE A 173 -15.02 -13.14 -9.65
CA ILE A 173 -16.25 -12.35 -9.87
C ILE A 173 -17.03 -12.74 -11.14
N GLY A 174 -16.66 -13.85 -11.80
CA GLY A 174 -17.44 -14.44 -12.90
C GLY A 174 -16.92 -14.19 -14.32
N VAL A 175 -15.73 -13.60 -14.49
CA VAL A 175 -15.10 -13.48 -15.82
C VAL A 175 -14.78 -14.87 -16.38
N LYS A 176 -15.39 -15.22 -17.50
CA LYS A 176 -15.12 -16.46 -18.25
C LYS A 176 -13.96 -16.23 -19.22
N ILE A 177 -13.11 -17.23 -19.42
CA ILE A 177 -12.01 -17.17 -20.38
C ILE A 177 -11.98 -18.45 -21.22
N VAL A 178 -11.92 -18.30 -22.54
CA VAL A 178 -11.89 -19.39 -23.52
C VAL A 178 -10.64 -19.24 -24.39
N THR A 179 -9.64 -20.09 -24.16
CA THR A 179 -8.37 -20.17 -24.89
C THR A 179 -8.51 -20.90 -26.23
N GLY A 180 -7.55 -20.71 -27.14
CA GLY A 180 -7.54 -21.31 -28.48
C GLY A 180 -8.59 -20.73 -29.44
N ARG A 181 -9.07 -19.50 -29.21
CA ARG A 181 -10.10 -18.82 -30.02
C ARG A 181 -9.62 -17.42 -30.41
N GLU A 182 -9.61 -17.13 -31.71
CA GLU A 182 -8.98 -15.91 -32.24
C GLU A 182 -9.92 -15.04 -33.08
N LEU A 183 -9.69 -13.72 -33.04
CA LEU A 183 -10.29 -12.77 -33.98
C LEU A 183 -9.61 -12.95 -35.34
N HIS A 184 -10.24 -13.72 -36.22
CA HIS A 184 -9.69 -14.10 -37.52
C HIS A 184 -10.84 -14.57 -38.42
N LYS A 185 -10.78 -14.30 -39.73
CA LYS A 185 -11.90 -14.55 -40.67
C LYS A 185 -12.44 -15.99 -40.66
N ASN A 186 -11.60 -16.97 -40.30
CA ASN A 186 -11.98 -18.37 -40.22
C ASN A 186 -12.54 -18.79 -38.84
N ASP A 187 -12.23 -18.08 -37.75
CA ASP A 187 -12.74 -18.35 -36.40
C ASP A 187 -13.74 -17.27 -35.95
N LEU A 188 -13.38 -16.38 -35.00
CA LEU A 188 -14.28 -15.33 -34.52
C LEU A 188 -14.22 -14.10 -35.42
N THR A 189 -15.39 -13.59 -35.80
CA THR A 189 -15.54 -12.30 -36.48
C THR A 189 -16.62 -11.48 -35.77
N LEU A 190 -16.61 -10.16 -35.93
CA LEU A 190 -17.66 -9.30 -35.35
C LEU A 190 -19.06 -9.72 -35.81
N LYS A 191 -19.22 -10.14 -37.07
CA LYS A 191 -20.48 -10.64 -37.62
C LYS A 191 -20.95 -11.92 -36.92
N LYS A 192 -20.05 -12.90 -36.70
CA LYS A 192 -20.37 -14.13 -35.95
C LYS A 192 -20.71 -13.84 -34.49
N LEU A 193 -19.91 -13.02 -33.82
CA LEU A 193 -20.13 -12.63 -32.42
C LEU A 193 -21.52 -12.02 -32.20
N LYS A 194 -21.95 -11.12 -33.10
CA LYS A 194 -23.25 -10.46 -33.04
C LYS A 194 -24.42 -11.38 -33.43
N ASN A 195 -24.30 -12.06 -34.58
CA ASN A 195 -25.44 -12.72 -35.22
C ASN A 195 -25.62 -14.18 -34.80
N GLU A 196 -24.52 -14.91 -34.56
CA GLU A 196 -24.54 -16.33 -34.23
C GLU A 196 -24.39 -16.56 -32.72
N MET A 197 -23.52 -15.76 -32.06
CA MET A 197 -23.23 -15.88 -30.62
C MET A 197 -24.02 -14.88 -29.75
N GLY A 198 -24.82 -14.00 -30.36
CA GLY A 198 -25.75 -13.10 -29.66
C GLY A 198 -25.11 -11.99 -28.81
N ALA A 199 -23.80 -11.74 -28.94
CA ALA A 199 -23.09 -10.74 -28.16
C ALA A 199 -23.67 -9.33 -28.39
N LYS A 200 -24.03 -8.64 -27.31
CA LYS A 200 -24.57 -7.27 -27.37
C LYS A 200 -23.49 -6.20 -27.34
N ALA A 201 -22.33 -6.50 -26.77
CA ALA A 201 -21.15 -5.64 -26.83
C ALA A 201 -19.89 -6.47 -27.07
N VAL A 202 -18.94 -5.88 -27.80
CA VAL A 202 -17.61 -6.45 -28.04
C VAL A 202 -16.52 -5.47 -27.61
N PHE A 203 -15.49 -5.97 -26.91
CA PHE A 203 -14.25 -5.23 -26.66
C PHE A 203 -13.07 -5.89 -27.39
N ILE A 204 -12.32 -5.12 -28.18
CA ILE A 204 -11.13 -5.56 -28.90
C ILE A 204 -9.89 -5.13 -28.09
N GLY A 205 -9.20 -6.10 -27.50
CA GLY A 205 -7.99 -5.92 -26.69
C GLY A 205 -6.88 -6.90 -27.09
N ILE A 206 -6.77 -7.21 -28.39
CA ILE A 206 -5.83 -8.20 -28.94
C ILE A 206 -4.36 -7.74 -28.94
N GLY A 207 -4.09 -6.47 -28.63
CA GLY A 207 -2.77 -5.86 -28.75
C GLY A 207 -2.26 -5.83 -30.19
N ASN A 208 -0.96 -5.61 -30.37
CA ASN A 208 -0.30 -5.67 -31.68
C ASN A 208 0.42 -7.03 -31.83
N PRO A 209 -0.17 -8.01 -32.57
CA PRO A 209 0.33 -9.39 -32.59
C PRO A 209 1.60 -9.57 -33.43
N ASP A 210 1.77 -8.78 -34.48
CA ASP A 210 2.81 -8.99 -35.50
C ASP A 210 4.10 -8.20 -35.17
N PRO A 211 5.31 -8.76 -35.43
CA PRO A 211 6.55 -8.00 -35.31
C PRO A 211 6.74 -7.04 -36.50
N LYS A 212 7.28 -5.84 -36.24
CA LYS A 212 7.76 -4.96 -37.32
C LYS A 212 9.03 -5.54 -37.94
N ARG A 213 8.95 -5.94 -39.21
CA ARG A 213 10.06 -6.53 -39.98
C ARG A 213 10.76 -5.48 -40.85
N ASN A 214 12.07 -5.63 -41.03
CA ASN A 214 12.89 -4.84 -41.97
C ASN A 214 13.32 -5.75 -43.14
N ALA A 215 13.33 -5.21 -44.36
CA ALA A 215 13.65 -5.92 -45.60
C ALA A 215 15.04 -6.58 -45.59
N VAL A 216 16.00 -6.02 -44.85
CA VAL A 216 17.38 -6.56 -44.68
C VAL A 216 17.39 -7.97 -44.09
N PHE A 217 16.37 -8.35 -43.31
CA PHE A 217 16.27 -9.67 -42.67
C PHE A 217 15.27 -10.61 -43.38
N LYS A 218 14.84 -10.28 -44.61
CA LYS A 218 13.90 -11.10 -45.37
C LYS A 218 14.51 -12.47 -45.69
N GLY A 219 13.81 -13.54 -45.29
CA GLY A 219 14.25 -14.93 -45.49
C GLY A 219 15.15 -15.48 -44.38
N LEU A 220 15.44 -14.71 -43.33
CA LEU A 220 16.14 -15.20 -42.14
C LEU A 220 15.15 -15.66 -41.06
N ASP A 221 15.57 -16.65 -40.29
CA ASP A 221 14.83 -17.27 -39.18
C ASP A 221 15.79 -17.81 -38.10
N SER A 222 15.25 -18.50 -37.10
CA SER A 222 16.00 -19.04 -35.96
C SER A 222 17.06 -20.06 -36.36
N SER A 223 16.89 -20.79 -37.48
CA SER A 223 17.91 -21.73 -37.97
C SER A 223 19.20 -21.02 -38.39
N HIS A 224 19.09 -19.77 -38.84
CA HIS A 224 20.19 -18.89 -39.22
C HIS A 224 20.83 -18.18 -38.02
N GLY A 225 20.14 -18.09 -36.88
CA GLY A 225 20.47 -17.24 -35.73
C GLY A 225 19.71 -15.90 -35.69
N TYR A 226 18.68 -15.72 -36.54
CA TYR A 226 17.84 -14.51 -36.56
C TYR A 226 16.52 -14.72 -35.82
N TYR A 227 16.12 -13.74 -35.02
CA TYR A 227 14.83 -13.72 -34.34
C TYR A 227 14.22 -12.32 -34.42
N THR A 228 12.88 -12.22 -34.47
CA THR A 228 12.20 -11.02 -33.98
C THR A 228 11.93 -11.15 -32.49
N SER A 229 11.66 -10.05 -31.78
CA SER A 229 11.25 -10.09 -30.38
C SER A 229 9.99 -10.96 -30.14
N LYS A 230 9.06 -11.00 -31.10
CA LYS A 230 7.87 -11.87 -31.10
C LYS A 230 8.18 -13.35 -31.29
N ASP A 231 9.35 -13.69 -31.82
CA ASP A 231 9.81 -15.09 -31.90
C ASP A 231 10.61 -15.45 -30.62
N TYR A 232 11.48 -14.55 -30.17
CA TYR A 232 12.46 -14.83 -29.12
C TYR A 232 11.90 -14.81 -27.69
N LEU A 233 11.27 -13.71 -27.27
CA LEU A 233 10.84 -13.54 -25.88
C LEU A 233 9.76 -14.56 -25.45
N PRO A 234 8.84 -15.02 -26.33
CA PRO A 234 7.93 -16.12 -25.99
C PRO A 234 8.63 -17.45 -25.72
N LEU A 235 9.73 -17.77 -26.41
CA LEU A 235 10.51 -18.98 -26.13
C LEU A 235 11.14 -18.89 -24.74
N VAL A 236 11.79 -17.77 -24.42
CA VAL A 236 12.37 -17.53 -23.08
C VAL A 236 11.30 -17.55 -22.00
N SER A 237 10.14 -16.94 -22.24
CA SER A 237 9.01 -16.92 -21.30
C SER A 237 8.48 -18.34 -21.03
N VAL A 238 8.24 -19.13 -22.08
CA VAL A 238 7.72 -20.51 -21.93
C VAL A 238 8.73 -21.43 -21.22
N ALA A 239 10.03 -21.20 -21.37
CA ALA A 239 11.10 -21.95 -20.69
C ALA A 239 11.42 -21.46 -19.26
N SER A 240 10.98 -20.26 -18.84
CA SER A 240 11.29 -19.68 -17.53
C SER A 240 10.08 -19.40 -16.63
N LYS A 241 8.86 -19.45 -17.17
CA LYS A 241 7.61 -19.21 -16.45
C LYS A 241 6.89 -20.52 -16.18
N ALA A 242 7.20 -21.15 -15.05
CA ALA A 242 6.50 -22.34 -14.57
C ALA A 242 4.97 -22.19 -14.72
N GLY A 243 4.34 -23.10 -15.45
CA GLY A 243 2.88 -23.10 -15.63
C GLY A 243 2.29 -22.11 -16.62
N LEU A 244 3.09 -21.34 -17.36
CA LEU A 244 2.61 -20.58 -18.51
C LEU A 244 2.07 -21.52 -19.60
N HIS A 245 2.79 -22.59 -19.91
CA HIS A 245 2.48 -23.57 -20.96
C HIS A 245 2.45 -25.00 -20.40
N LYS A 246 1.88 -25.94 -21.17
CA LYS A 246 1.81 -27.38 -20.84
C LYS A 246 2.91 -28.17 -21.55
N GLY A 247 4.14 -28.05 -21.07
CA GLY A 247 5.26 -28.84 -21.56
C GLY A 247 6.56 -28.50 -20.83
N ASN A 248 7.59 -29.33 -21.04
CA ASN A 248 8.96 -28.97 -20.71
C ASN A 248 9.52 -28.19 -21.90
N ALA A 249 9.93 -26.95 -21.67
CA ALA A 249 10.60 -26.13 -22.66
C ALA A 249 11.98 -25.72 -22.14
N GLU A 250 12.96 -25.74 -23.03
CA GLU A 250 14.35 -25.37 -22.73
C GLU A 250 14.60 -23.92 -23.13
N LEU A 251 15.51 -23.25 -22.42
CA LEU A 251 15.94 -21.91 -22.80
C LEU A 251 16.62 -21.96 -24.19
N PRO A 252 16.41 -20.96 -25.07
CA PRO A 252 17.15 -20.85 -26.31
C PRO A 252 18.67 -20.84 -26.05
N GLU A 253 19.46 -21.61 -26.80
CA GLU A 253 20.93 -21.56 -26.69
C GLU A 253 21.48 -20.40 -27.56
N MET A 254 22.05 -19.39 -26.91
CA MET A 254 22.51 -18.13 -27.52
C MET A 254 24.03 -17.92 -27.40
N LYS A 255 24.81 -19.01 -27.47
CA LYS A 255 26.26 -18.99 -27.22
C LYS A 255 27.05 -18.20 -28.26
N GLY A 256 27.66 -17.10 -27.84
CA GLY A 256 28.41 -16.18 -28.71
C GLY A 256 27.99 -14.72 -28.53
N ARG A 257 28.12 -13.92 -29.60
CA ARG A 257 27.76 -12.50 -29.62
C ARG A 257 26.34 -12.30 -30.15
N VAL A 258 25.51 -11.62 -29.37
CA VAL A 258 24.14 -11.29 -29.73
C VAL A 258 24.03 -9.80 -30.03
N VAL A 259 23.51 -9.47 -31.22
CA VAL A 259 23.17 -8.09 -31.59
C VAL A 259 21.66 -7.89 -31.47
N VAL A 260 21.24 -6.97 -30.62
CA VAL A 260 19.83 -6.60 -30.43
C VAL A 260 19.55 -5.26 -31.09
N LEU A 261 18.53 -5.19 -31.94
CA LEU A 261 18.22 -4.01 -32.76
C LEU A 261 17.00 -3.29 -32.22
N GLY A 262 17.20 -2.17 -31.53
CA GLY A 262 16.11 -1.39 -30.93
C GLY A 262 16.56 -0.53 -29.73
N ALA A 263 15.63 0.30 -29.23
CA ALA A 263 15.89 1.29 -28.18
C ALA A 263 14.70 1.54 -27.25
N GLY A 264 13.74 0.62 -27.20
CA GLY A 264 12.62 0.61 -26.23
C GLY A 264 12.67 -0.65 -25.37
N ASP A 265 11.74 -0.78 -24.43
CA ASP A 265 11.70 -1.85 -23.40
C ASP A 265 11.93 -3.25 -23.99
N THR A 266 11.24 -3.58 -25.09
CA THR A 266 11.39 -4.85 -25.80
C THR A 266 12.84 -5.17 -26.20
N ALA A 267 13.66 -4.15 -26.52
CA ALA A 267 15.07 -4.35 -26.86
C ALA A 267 15.93 -4.65 -25.62
N LEU A 268 15.63 -4.03 -24.49
CA LEU A 268 16.37 -4.26 -23.23
C LEU A 268 15.95 -5.58 -22.57
N ASP A 269 14.67 -5.95 -22.66
CA ASP A 269 14.19 -7.28 -22.29
C ASP A 269 14.83 -8.36 -23.18
N CYS A 270 14.95 -8.16 -24.50
CA CYS A 270 15.69 -9.07 -25.38
C CYS A 270 17.17 -9.19 -24.98
N ALA A 271 17.82 -8.06 -24.65
CA ALA A 271 19.24 -8.03 -24.32
C ALA A 271 19.55 -8.75 -22.99
N THR A 272 18.80 -8.45 -21.93
CA THR A 272 18.96 -9.07 -20.62
C THR A 272 18.52 -10.54 -20.61
N ALA A 273 17.54 -10.92 -21.43
CA ALA A 273 17.18 -12.32 -21.67
C ALA A 273 18.27 -13.11 -22.42
N ALA A 274 18.98 -12.49 -23.37
CA ALA A 274 20.09 -13.13 -24.10
C ALA A 274 21.21 -13.58 -23.16
N LEU A 275 21.50 -12.81 -22.12
CA LEU A 275 22.46 -13.20 -21.08
C LEU A 275 22.01 -14.46 -20.29
N ARG A 276 20.70 -14.63 -20.04
CA ARG A 276 20.16 -15.87 -19.42
C ARG A 276 20.20 -17.06 -20.36
N CYS A 277 20.24 -16.81 -21.66
CA CYS A 277 20.35 -17.80 -22.73
C CYS A 277 21.82 -18.18 -23.05
N GLY A 278 22.79 -17.72 -22.25
CA GLY A 278 24.20 -18.08 -22.41
C GLY A 278 25.00 -17.22 -23.40
N ALA A 279 24.54 -16.00 -23.72
CA ALA A 279 25.31 -15.07 -24.54
C ALA A 279 26.62 -14.63 -23.85
N ASP A 280 27.74 -14.72 -24.58
CA ASP A 280 29.05 -14.26 -24.11
C ASP A 280 29.15 -12.74 -24.06
N ARG A 281 28.43 -12.06 -24.96
CA ARG A 281 28.38 -10.60 -25.10
C ARG A 281 27.11 -10.17 -25.83
N VAL A 282 26.48 -9.11 -25.33
CA VAL A 282 25.26 -8.53 -25.92
C VAL A 282 25.52 -7.07 -26.29
N THR A 283 25.18 -6.71 -27.53
CA THR A 283 25.31 -5.35 -28.05
C THR A 283 23.95 -4.85 -28.55
N VAL A 284 23.43 -3.81 -27.91
CA VAL A 284 22.19 -3.10 -28.26
C VAL A 284 22.54 -2.00 -29.26
N VAL A 285 22.03 -2.13 -30.49
CA VAL A 285 22.34 -1.26 -31.63
C VAL A 285 21.09 -0.52 -32.07
N PHE A 286 21.18 0.79 -32.26
CA PHE A 286 20.02 1.63 -32.60
C PHE A 286 20.38 2.85 -33.44
N ARG A 287 19.46 3.22 -34.34
CA ARG A 287 19.62 4.24 -35.38
C ARG A 287 19.61 5.71 -34.93
N LYS A 288 19.70 5.98 -33.63
CA LYS A 288 19.65 7.34 -33.06
C LYS A 288 20.60 7.49 -31.86
N SER A 289 20.60 8.66 -31.22
CA SER A 289 21.40 8.95 -30.03
C SER A 289 20.87 8.27 -28.77
N LEU A 290 21.74 8.07 -27.77
CA LEU A 290 21.38 7.58 -26.43
C LEU A 290 20.25 8.41 -25.78
N ASN A 291 20.29 9.74 -25.94
CA ASN A 291 19.28 10.66 -25.40
C ASN A 291 17.91 10.54 -26.08
N THR A 292 17.76 9.69 -27.09
CA THR A 292 16.50 9.41 -27.79
C THR A 292 16.05 7.95 -27.67
N MET A 293 16.65 7.20 -26.75
CA MET A 293 16.08 5.92 -26.29
C MET A 293 14.67 6.17 -25.72
N ARG A 294 13.78 5.19 -25.94
CA ARG A 294 12.38 5.23 -25.48
C ARG A 294 12.17 4.47 -24.17
N ALA A 295 13.05 3.52 -23.88
CA ALA A 295 13.05 2.86 -22.59
C ALA A 295 13.43 3.86 -21.49
N VAL A 296 12.77 3.76 -20.34
CA VAL A 296 13.05 4.64 -19.20
C VAL A 296 14.41 4.35 -18.56
N PRO A 297 15.01 5.31 -17.84
CA PRO A 297 16.35 5.17 -17.27
C PRO A 297 16.55 3.93 -16.39
N GLU A 298 15.52 3.49 -15.66
CA GLU A 298 15.57 2.29 -14.81
C GLU A 298 15.80 0.99 -15.61
N GLU A 299 15.25 0.90 -16.81
CA GLU A 299 15.42 -0.25 -17.70
C GLU A 299 16.79 -0.22 -18.38
N ILE A 300 17.24 0.98 -18.78
CA ILE A 300 18.57 1.19 -19.36
C ILE A 300 19.66 0.82 -18.35
N GLU A 301 19.52 1.26 -17.09
CA GLU A 301 20.51 0.98 -16.04
C GLU A 301 20.60 -0.52 -15.75
N THR A 302 19.48 -1.26 -15.78
CA THR A 302 19.48 -2.72 -15.60
C THR A 302 20.34 -3.44 -16.66
N ALA A 303 20.16 -3.11 -17.95
CA ALA A 303 20.98 -3.68 -19.01
C ALA A 303 22.47 -3.25 -18.92
N LYS A 304 22.73 -2.04 -18.42
CA LYS A 304 24.08 -1.48 -18.22
C LYS A 304 24.81 -2.10 -17.03
N GLU A 305 24.14 -2.35 -15.91
CA GLU A 305 24.69 -3.11 -14.77
C GLU A 305 25.11 -4.52 -15.18
N GLU A 306 24.35 -5.14 -16.09
CA GLU A 306 24.64 -6.45 -16.69
C GLU A 306 25.65 -6.40 -17.86
N ARG A 307 26.26 -5.24 -18.11
CA ARG A 307 27.33 -5.01 -19.09
C ARG A 307 26.92 -5.22 -20.56
N CYS A 308 25.65 -5.03 -20.89
CA CYS A 308 25.25 -4.85 -22.30
C CYS A 308 25.91 -3.60 -22.87
N GLU A 309 26.41 -3.69 -24.10
CA GLU A 309 27.01 -2.56 -24.81
C GLU A 309 25.97 -1.81 -25.63
N PHE A 310 26.11 -0.49 -25.74
CA PHE A 310 25.18 0.37 -26.48
C PHE A 310 25.91 1.04 -27.64
N ILE A 311 25.46 0.80 -28.87
CA ILE A 311 25.99 1.42 -30.08
C ILE A 311 24.88 2.27 -30.73
N PRO A 312 24.85 3.58 -30.45
CA PRO A 312 23.93 4.53 -31.08
C PRO A 312 24.34 4.79 -32.54
N TYR A 313 23.48 5.53 -33.26
CA TYR A 313 23.72 6.04 -34.61
C TYR A 313 23.97 4.96 -35.69
N MET A 314 23.25 3.83 -35.66
CA MET A 314 23.44 2.72 -36.61
C MET A 314 22.13 2.18 -37.20
N GLU A 315 22.00 2.19 -38.54
CA GLU A 315 20.90 1.55 -39.27
C GLU A 315 21.42 0.28 -39.99
N PRO A 316 20.79 -0.89 -39.81
CA PRO A 316 21.26 -2.14 -40.42
C PRO A 316 21.06 -2.13 -41.94
N ARG A 317 22.07 -2.60 -42.69
CA ARG A 317 22.04 -2.67 -44.16
C ARG A 317 22.23 -4.06 -44.74
N LYS A 318 23.08 -4.90 -44.13
CA LYS A 318 23.38 -6.23 -44.67
C LYS A 318 23.74 -7.23 -43.58
N VAL A 319 23.15 -8.41 -43.64
CA VAL A 319 23.56 -9.56 -42.82
C VAL A 319 24.60 -10.37 -43.59
N HIS A 320 25.71 -10.69 -42.95
CA HIS A 320 26.75 -11.54 -43.51
C HIS A 320 26.59 -12.95 -42.96
N MET A 321 26.41 -13.90 -43.89
CA MET A 321 26.19 -15.31 -43.62
C MET A 321 27.43 -16.12 -43.99
N LYS A 322 27.71 -17.18 -43.23
CA LYS A 322 28.66 -18.23 -43.59
C LYS A 322 28.12 -19.57 -43.11
N ASP A 323 28.21 -20.61 -43.94
CA ASP A 323 27.81 -21.98 -43.59
C ASP A 323 26.37 -22.08 -43.02
N GLY A 324 25.46 -21.24 -43.53
CA GLY A 324 24.06 -21.15 -43.07
C GLY A 324 23.82 -20.33 -41.80
N LYS A 325 24.86 -19.81 -41.14
CA LYS A 325 24.77 -19.03 -39.89
C LYS A 325 25.18 -17.56 -40.08
N ILE A 326 24.64 -16.68 -39.24
CA ILE A 326 25.08 -15.29 -39.16
C ILE A 326 26.51 -15.24 -38.60
N VAL A 327 27.36 -14.39 -39.18
CA VAL A 327 28.72 -14.12 -38.68
C VAL A 327 29.01 -12.63 -38.46
N ALA A 328 28.20 -11.74 -39.04
CA ALA A 328 28.25 -10.31 -38.79
C ALA A 328 26.99 -9.58 -39.32
N VAL A 329 26.72 -8.40 -38.79
CA VAL A 329 25.79 -7.42 -39.37
C VAL A 329 26.58 -6.16 -39.74
N GLU A 330 26.27 -5.63 -40.92
CA GLU A 330 26.82 -4.39 -41.46
C GLU A 330 25.77 -3.28 -41.35
N PHE A 331 26.20 -2.16 -40.81
CA PHE A 331 25.42 -0.96 -40.53
C PHE A 331 25.98 0.22 -41.31
N GLN A 332 25.11 1.17 -41.64
CA GLN A 332 25.52 2.53 -41.98
C GLN A 332 25.32 3.42 -40.76
N LYS A 333 26.23 4.37 -40.57
CA LYS A 333 26.08 5.41 -39.56
C LYS A 333 24.84 6.26 -39.90
N THR A 334 24.06 6.63 -38.90
CA THR A 334 23.04 7.67 -39.03
C THR A 334 23.49 8.95 -38.36
N ASP A 335 22.98 10.09 -38.80
CA ASP A 335 23.18 11.36 -38.10
C ASP A 335 21.93 12.24 -38.20
N GLN A 336 21.95 13.37 -37.49
CA GLN A 336 20.87 14.34 -37.46
C GLN A 336 21.35 15.68 -38.01
N ASP A 337 20.64 16.23 -38.99
CA ASP A 337 20.94 17.57 -39.52
C ASP A 337 20.46 18.69 -38.58
N LEU A 338 20.79 19.94 -38.92
CA LEU A 338 20.44 21.13 -38.12
C LEU A 338 18.92 21.35 -38.01
N ASP A 339 18.13 20.81 -38.94
CA ASP A 339 16.66 20.87 -38.93
C ASP A 339 16.05 19.71 -38.10
N GLY A 340 16.88 18.87 -37.49
CA GLY A 340 16.45 17.74 -36.67
C GLY A 340 16.03 16.51 -37.47
N LYS A 341 16.25 16.48 -38.79
CA LYS A 341 15.92 15.34 -39.65
C LYS A 341 17.08 14.33 -39.63
N TRP A 342 16.70 13.05 -39.56
CA TRP A 342 17.65 11.94 -39.54
C TRP A 342 18.00 11.50 -40.96
N TYR A 343 19.28 11.27 -41.22
CA TYR A 343 19.78 10.73 -42.49
C TYR A 343 20.79 9.61 -42.25
N ASP A 344 20.99 8.79 -43.29
CA ASP A 344 21.97 7.71 -43.29
C ASP A 344 23.23 8.21 -44.02
N ASP A 345 24.40 8.10 -43.40
CA ASP A 345 25.69 8.41 -44.01
C ASP A 345 26.20 7.17 -44.77
N GLY A 346 26.12 7.24 -46.09
CA GLY A 346 26.41 6.11 -46.98
C GLY A 346 27.87 5.65 -46.97
N ASP A 347 28.80 6.57 -46.70
CA ASP A 347 30.24 6.34 -46.77
C ASP A 347 30.77 5.73 -45.46
N GLN A 348 30.08 5.97 -44.33
CA GLN A 348 30.46 5.47 -43.01
C GLN A 348 29.76 4.14 -42.69
N THR A 349 30.41 3.03 -43.01
CA THR A 349 29.94 1.66 -42.70
C THR A 349 30.67 1.03 -41.52
N VAL A 350 29.96 0.26 -40.71
CA VAL A 350 30.51 -0.51 -39.57
C VAL A 350 30.04 -1.95 -39.64
N LYS A 351 30.97 -2.91 -39.55
CA LYS A 351 30.66 -4.35 -39.54
C LYS A 351 30.89 -4.94 -38.14
N ILE A 352 29.79 -5.22 -37.44
CA ILE A 352 29.79 -5.81 -36.11
C ILE A 352 29.73 -7.34 -36.25
N LYS A 353 30.70 -8.06 -35.66
CA LYS A 353 30.65 -9.53 -35.60
C LYS A 353 29.54 -9.97 -34.65
N ALA A 354 28.68 -10.85 -35.14
CA ALA A 354 27.49 -11.32 -34.42
C ALA A 354 27.23 -12.75 -34.85
N ASP A 355 26.83 -13.59 -33.89
CA ASP A 355 26.48 -14.98 -34.12
C ASP A 355 24.94 -15.14 -34.08
N TYR A 356 24.26 -14.22 -33.37
CA TYR A 356 22.79 -14.09 -33.33
C TYR A 356 22.35 -12.63 -33.51
N VAL A 357 21.15 -12.43 -34.06
CA VAL A 357 20.54 -11.11 -34.28
C VAL A 357 19.07 -11.13 -33.84
N ILE A 358 18.68 -10.19 -32.99
CA ILE A 358 17.30 -10.06 -32.48
C ILE A 358 16.73 -8.70 -32.86
N SER A 359 15.68 -8.66 -33.70
CA SER A 359 15.02 -7.41 -34.08
C SER A 359 13.90 -7.03 -33.10
N ALA A 360 14.07 -5.91 -32.39
CA ALA A 360 13.13 -5.38 -31.41
C ALA A 360 12.58 -4.00 -31.85
N PHE A 361 12.15 -3.88 -33.12
CA PHE A 361 11.60 -2.65 -33.70
C PHE A 361 10.15 -2.33 -33.25
N GLY A 362 9.59 -3.12 -32.33
CA GLY A 362 8.22 -3.05 -31.85
C GLY A 362 7.23 -3.85 -32.70
N SER A 363 5.95 -3.70 -32.37
CA SER A 363 4.86 -4.54 -32.89
C SER A 363 3.87 -3.75 -33.75
N THR A 364 3.03 -4.45 -34.50
CA THR A 364 2.06 -3.91 -35.46
C THR A 364 0.88 -4.88 -35.65
N LEU A 365 -0.10 -4.50 -36.48
CA LEU A 365 -1.17 -5.36 -36.98
C LEU A 365 -1.12 -5.35 -38.52
N HIS A 366 -0.75 -6.48 -39.12
CA HIS A 366 -0.59 -6.64 -40.57
C HIS A 366 -1.34 -7.84 -41.14
N ASP A 367 -1.81 -8.79 -40.32
CA ASP A 367 -2.66 -9.87 -40.80
C ASP A 367 -4.01 -9.35 -41.34
N GLN A 368 -4.15 -9.39 -42.66
CA GLN A 368 -5.38 -9.02 -43.37
C GLN A 368 -6.58 -9.83 -42.90
N ALA A 369 -6.39 -11.09 -42.49
CA ALA A 369 -7.49 -11.95 -42.07
C ALA A 369 -8.02 -11.60 -40.65
N VAL A 370 -7.23 -10.89 -39.83
CA VAL A 370 -7.70 -10.24 -38.60
C VAL A 370 -8.47 -8.95 -38.96
N SER A 371 -7.96 -8.16 -39.89
CA SER A 371 -8.63 -6.95 -40.41
C SER A 371 -9.99 -7.26 -41.03
N ASP A 372 -10.10 -8.34 -41.82
CA ASP A 372 -11.35 -8.82 -42.42
C ASP A 372 -12.37 -9.25 -41.33
N ALA A 373 -11.89 -9.84 -40.23
CA ALA A 373 -12.73 -10.24 -39.10
C ALA A 373 -13.34 -9.05 -38.33
N MET A 374 -12.71 -7.87 -38.43
CA MET A 374 -13.17 -6.60 -37.85
C MET A 374 -14.17 -5.83 -38.74
N GLN A 375 -14.55 -6.32 -39.92
CA GLN A 375 -15.56 -5.61 -40.74
C GLN A 375 -16.93 -5.54 -40.02
N PRO A 376 -17.62 -4.39 -40.01
CA PRO A 376 -17.41 -3.22 -40.87
C PRO A 376 -16.70 -2.02 -40.19
N LEU A 377 -15.83 -2.25 -39.21
CA LEU A 377 -15.14 -1.15 -38.51
C LEU A 377 -14.33 -0.26 -39.47
N LYS A 378 -14.35 1.05 -39.20
CA LYS A 378 -13.38 1.97 -39.79
C LYS A 378 -12.01 1.72 -39.17
N LEU A 379 -11.01 1.53 -40.03
CA LEU A 379 -9.61 1.35 -39.64
C LEU A 379 -8.80 2.56 -40.09
N THR A 380 -7.86 2.96 -39.24
CA THR A 380 -6.84 3.98 -39.52
C THR A 380 -5.87 3.50 -40.62
N LYS A 381 -5.02 4.41 -41.13
CA LYS A 381 -3.96 4.09 -42.11
C LYS A 381 -2.96 3.02 -41.62
N SER A 382 -2.83 2.80 -40.32
CA SER A 382 -1.99 1.76 -39.71
C SER A 382 -2.71 0.43 -39.48
N GLY A 383 -3.98 0.29 -39.89
CA GLY A 383 -4.80 -0.91 -39.68
C GLY A 383 -5.49 -1.02 -38.31
N ALA A 384 -5.16 -0.12 -37.37
CA ALA A 384 -5.79 -0.06 -36.05
C ALA A 384 -7.24 0.50 -36.14
N PRO A 385 -8.21 -0.02 -35.37
CA PRO A 385 -9.57 0.52 -35.33
C PRO A 385 -9.64 2.00 -34.94
N GLU A 386 -10.44 2.80 -35.63
CA GLU A 386 -10.74 4.18 -35.23
C GLU A 386 -11.61 4.20 -33.97
N ILE A 387 -11.20 4.98 -32.95
CA ILE A 387 -11.92 5.13 -31.68
C ILE A 387 -12.18 6.59 -31.27
N CYS A 388 -13.25 6.81 -30.52
CA CYS A 388 -13.46 8.01 -29.71
C CYS A 388 -12.66 7.91 -28.41
N LYS A 389 -11.65 8.76 -28.21
CA LYS A 389 -10.72 8.68 -27.06
C LYS A 389 -11.39 8.78 -25.68
N ASP A 390 -12.52 9.47 -25.57
CA ASP A 390 -13.24 9.65 -24.30
C ASP A 390 -14.08 8.42 -23.90
N THR A 391 -14.34 7.50 -24.84
CA THR A 391 -15.27 6.37 -24.63
C THR A 391 -14.71 5.01 -25.07
N TYR A 392 -13.60 5.00 -25.80
CA TYR A 392 -13.00 3.85 -26.48
C TYR A 392 -13.96 3.11 -27.44
N ARG A 393 -15.06 3.77 -27.83
CA ARG A 393 -16.06 3.28 -28.79
C ARG A 393 -15.56 3.47 -30.22
N THR A 394 -15.77 2.46 -31.05
CA THR A 394 -15.40 2.48 -32.47
C THR A 394 -16.48 3.15 -33.34
N SER A 395 -16.38 3.01 -34.67
CA SER A 395 -17.44 3.39 -35.60
C SER A 395 -18.75 2.61 -35.41
N GLU A 396 -18.70 1.40 -34.82
CA GLU A 396 -19.87 0.59 -34.49
C GLU A 396 -20.29 0.82 -33.03
N PRO A 397 -21.53 1.24 -32.71
CA PRO A 397 -21.91 1.63 -31.35
C PRO A 397 -21.77 0.56 -30.27
N TRP A 398 -21.75 -0.71 -30.69
CA TRP A 398 -21.67 -1.90 -29.84
C TRP A 398 -20.24 -2.47 -29.75
N VAL A 399 -19.25 -1.86 -30.40
CA VAL A 399 -17.86 -2.33 -30.44
C VAL A 399 -16.92 -1.26 -29.90
N PHE A 400 -16.07 -1.68 -28.96
CA PHE A 400 -15.09 -0.88 -28.24
C PHE A 400 -13.69 -1.49 -28.46
N CYS A 401 -12.64 -0.69 -28.32
CA CYS A 401 -11.26 -1.12 -28.61
C CYS A 401 -10.27 -0.37 -27.71
N GLY A 402 -9.28 -1.07 -27.14
CA GLY A 402 -8.34 -0.51 -26.15
C GLY A 402 -7.05 -1.33 -25.97
N GLY A 403 -6.05 -0.73 -25.33
CA GLY A 403 -4.67 -1.26 -25.30
C GLY A 403 -3.92 -0.99 -26.61
N ASP A 404 -2.80 -1.66 -26.84
CA ASP A 404 -1.86 -1.31 -27.93
C ASP A 404 -2.52 -1.22 -29.33
N VAL A 405 -3.59 -2.00 -29.56
CA VAL A 405 -4.36 -2.03 -30.82
C VAL A 405 -5.22 -0.78 -31.05
N SER A 406 -5.47 0.03 -30.02
CA SER A 406 -6.10 1.35 -30.14
C SER A 406 -5.14 2.42 -30.69
N GLY A 407 -3.83 2.18 -30.59
CA GLY A 407 -2.79 3.15 -30.91
C GLY A 407 -2.71 4.34 -29.94
N VAL A 408 -3.32 4.23 -28.74
CA VAL A 408 -3.27 5.26 -27.69
C VAL A 408 -2.32 4.87 -26.56
N ALA A 409 -2.42 3.65 -26.03
CA ALA A 409 -1.59 3.16 -24.94
C ALA A 409 -0.19 2.71 -25.42
N GLU A 410 0.86 3.09 -24.69
CA GLU A 410 2.21 2.55 -24.87
C GLU A 410 2.66 1.67 -23.68
N THR A 411 1.93 1.71 -22.56
CA THR A 411 2.25 1.00 -21.31
C THR A 411 1.12 0.07 -20.82
N THR A 412 1.47 -0.89 -19.95
CA THR A 412 0.47 -1.80 -19.33
C THR A 412 -0.59 -1.03 -18.53
N VAL A 413 -0.22 0.03 -17.81
CA VAL A 413 -1.17 0.80 -16.99
C VAL A 413 -2.12 1.67 -17.81
N GLU A 414 -1.68 2.14 -18.99
CA GLU A 414 -2.58 2.79 -19.95
C GLU A 414 -3.53 1.78 -20.59
N ALA A 415 -3.03 0.61 -21.01
CA ALA A 415 -3.90 -0.45 -21.54
C ALA A 415 -4.98 -0.88 -20.51
N VAL A 416 -4.64 -0.95 -19.22
CA VAL A 416 -5.62 -1.15 -18.14
C VAL A 416 -6.63 0.00 -18.07
N ASN A 417 -6.18 1.25 -18.24
CA ASN A 417 -7.06 2.42 -18.23
C ASN A 417 -8.01 2.46 -19.44
N ASP A 418 -7.55 2.13 -20.65
CA ASP A 418 -8.39 1.98 -21.84
C ASP A 418 -9.55 1.01 -21.55
N GLY A 419 -9.26 -0.14 -20.94
CA GLY A 419 -10.27 -1.12 -20.53
C GLY A 419 -11.23 -0.59 -19.44
N LYS A 420 -10.72 0.19 -18.48
CA LYS A 420 -11.50 0.84 -17.42
C LYS A 420 -12.50 1.85 -17.99
N VAL A 421 -12.07 2.72 -18.89
CA VAL A 421 -12.92 3.73 -19.54
C VAL A 421 -13.91 3.05 -20.49
N ALA A 422 -13.46 2.07 -21.29
CA ALA A 422 -14.33 1.28 -22.16
C ALA A 422 -15.45 0.55 -21.41
N ALA A 423 -15.18 0.03 -20.21
CA ALA A 423 -16.20 -0.65 -19.39
C ALA A 423 -17.38 0.28 -19.03
N TRP A 424 -17.12 1.56 -18.74
CA TRP A 424 -18.19 2.55 -18.53
C TRP A 424 -18.96 2.86 -19.82
N GLY A 425 -18.24 2.97 -20.96
CA GLY A 425 -18.86 3.15 -22.28
C GLY A 425 -19.79 1.99 -22.67
N ILE A 426 -19.33 0.75 -22.48
CA ILE A 426 -20.09 -0.49 -22.68
C ILE A 426 -21.31 -0.52 -21.75
N HIS A 427 -21.13 -0.19 -20.47
CA HIS A 427 -22.22 -0.15 -19.50
C HIS A 427 -23.33 0.82 -19.92
N LYS A 428 -22.97 2.08 -20.24
CA LYS A 428 -23.93 3.08 -20.70
C LYS A 428 -24.65 2.64 -21.98
N TYR A 429 -23.92 2.05 -22.93
CA TYR A 429 -24.52 1.50 -24.15
C TYR A 429 -25.54 0.40 -23.83
N LEU A 430 -25.15 -0.65 -23.09
CA LEU A 430 -26.01 -1.79 -22.77
C LEU A 430 -27.22 -1.40 -21.89
N GLN A 431 -27.08 -0.42 -20.99
CA GLN A 431 -28.20 0.08 -20.19
C GLN A 431 -29.21 0.83 -21.07
N SER A 432 -28.74 1.65 -22.02
CA SER A 432 -29.61 2.36 -22.96
C SER A 432 -30.45 1.42 -23.86
N LEU A 433 -29.92 0.24 -24.22
CA LEU A 433 -30.67 -0.78 -24.97
C LEU A 433 -31.89 -1.34 -24.20
N CYS A 434 -31.87 -1.26 -22.87
CA CYS A 434 -32.96 -1.67 -21.99
C CYS A 434 -33.77 -0.47 -21.46
N GLY A 435 -33.60 0.73 -22.03
CA GLY A 435 -34.32 1.94 -21.62
C GLY A 435 -33.86 2.56 -20.31
N ASN A 436 -32.73 2.12 -19.74
CA ASN A 436 -32.20 2.65 -18.49
C ASN A 436 -31.22 3.81 -18.75
N ASP A 437 -31.37 4.92 -18.01
CA ASP A 437 -30.35 5.97 -17.94
C ASP A 437 -29.47 5.80 -16.70
N VAL A 438 -28.16 5.89 -16.89
CA VAL A 438 -27.14 5.84 -15.83
C VAL A 438 -26.37 7.16 -15.68
N GLY A 439 -26.79 8.20 -16.41
CA GLY A 439 -26.22 9.53 -16.36
C GLY A 439 -24.91 9.69 -17.15
N ASN A 440 -24.23 10.82 -16.88
CA ASN A 440 -22.96 11.17 -17.52
C ASN A 440 -21.75 11.00 -16.57
N GLU A 441 -21.96 11.04 -15.26
CA GLU A 441 -20.92 10.89 -14.24
C GLU A 441 -20.51 9.41 -14.08
N PRO A 442 -19.25 9.02 -14.32
CA PRO A 442 -18.82 7.63 -14.20
C PRO A 442 -18.84 7.10 -12.78
N LYS A 443 -19.51 5.95 -12.56
CA LYS A 443 -19.68 5.30 -11.25
C LYS A 443 -19.21 3.86 -11.29
N LEU A 444 -17.92 3.67 -11.59
CA LEU A 444 -17.27 2.36 -11.58
C LEU A 444 -17.07 1.84 -10.14
N PRO A 445 -17.57 0.64 -9.78
CA PRO A 445 -17.35 0.10 -8.44
C PRO A 445 -15.88 -0.31 -8.21
N GLY A 446 -15.42 -0.08 -6.97
CA GLY A 446 -14.08 -0.46 -6.52
C GLY A 446 -13.91 -1.97 -6.27
N PHE A 447 -12.75 -2.34 -5.74
CA PHE A 447 -12.40 -3.72 -5.38
C PHE A 447 -13.06 -4.12 -4.07
N HIS A 448 -13.62 -5.33 -4.01
CA HIS A 448 -14.33 -5.84 -2.84
C HIS A 448 -13.91 -7.28 -2.51
N THR A 449 -13.87 -7.62 -1.23
CA THR A 449 -13.51 -8.95 -0.69
C THR A 449 -14.35 -9.28 0.55
N PRO A 450 -14.34 -10.53 1.04
CA PRO A 450 -15.01 -10.89 2.30
C PRO A 450 -14.50 -10.16 3.55
N ILE A 451 -13.35 -9.47 3.50
CA ILE A 451 -12.91 -8.57 4.58
C ILE A 451 -13.83 -7.36 4.69
N ASP A 452 -14.36 -6.85 3.58
CA ASP A 452 -15.19 -5.64 3.59
C ASP A 452 -16.54 -5.86 4.29
N ASP A 453 -17.03 -7.10 4.29
CA ASP A 453 -18.27 -7.52 4.95
C ASP A 453 -18.12 -7.70 6.48
N VAL A 454 -16.91 -7.58 7.04
CA VAL A 454 -16.67 -7.74 8.48
C VAL A 454 -17.32 -6.62 9.28
N ASP A 455 -18.15 -7.00 10.26
CA ASP A 455 -18.73 -6.09 11.24
C ASP A 455 -17.66 -5.65 12.25
N ILE A 456 -17.49 -4.33 12.35
CA ILE A 456 -16.62 -3.66 13.33
C ILE A 456 -17.43 -2.76 14.28
N SER A 457 -18.76 -2.88 14.29
CA SER A 457 -19.60 -2.15 15.24
C SER A 457 -19.35 -2.62 16.68
N VAL A 458 -19.60 -1.72 17.62
CA VAL A 458 -19.39 -1.96 19.07
C VAL A 458 -20.49 -1.27 19.86
N ASN A 459 -20.91 -1.88 20.97
CA ASN A 459 -21.90 -1.31 21.88
C ASN A 459 -21.21 -0.90 23.17
N LEU A 460 -21.43 0.34 23.62
CA LEU A 460 -20.83 0.87 24.84
C LEU A 460 -21.81 1.82 25.55
N CYS A 461 -22.01 1.64 26.85
CA CYS A 461 -22.95 2.44 27.66
C CYS A 461 -24.40 2.49 27.08
N GLY A 462 -24.83 1.43 26.37
CA GLY A 462 -26.13 1.38 25.68
C GLY A 462 -26.16 2.06 24.31
N LEU A 463 -25.09 2.75 23.90
CA LEU A 463 -24.95 3.36 22.58
C LEU A 463 -24.32 2.38 21.59
N LYS A 464 -24.83 2.35 20.35
CA LYS A 464 -24.27 1.57 19.25
C LYS A 464 -23.40 2.45 18.36
N PHE A 465 -22.14 2.07 18.21
CA PHE A 465 -21.16 2.73 17.35
C PHE A 465 -20.99 1.90 16.07
N GLU A 466 -21.10 2.53 14.90
CA GLU A 466 -20.94 1.86 13.59
C GLU A 466 -19.52 1.27 13.39
N ASN A 467 -18.52 1.91 14.00
CA ASN A 467 -17.14 1.47 14.10
C ASN A 467 -16.54 2.08 15.38
N PRO A 468 -15.44 1.55 15.95
CA PRO A 468 -14.95 1.99 17.25
C PRO A 468 -14.14 3.30 17.17
N PHE A 469 -14.04 3.95 16.01
CA PHE A 469 -13.14 5.09 15.81
C PHE A 469 -13.92 6.42 15.82
N GLY A 470 -13.49 7.38 16.64
CA GLY A 470 -14.13 8.68 16.76
C GLY A 470 -13.20 9.84 17.06
N LEU A 471 -13.68 11.07 16.87
CA LEU A 471 -12.90 12.29 17.12
C LEU A 471 -12.86 12.62 18.61
N ALA A 472 -11.65 12.74 19.17
CA ALA A 472 -11.44 13.33 20.48
C ALA A 472 -11.73 14.85 20.50
N SER A 473 -12.06 15.36 21.69
CA SER A 473 -12.33 16.78 21.94
C SER A 473 -11.05 17.63 21.88
N ALA A 474 -10.82 18.31 20.75
CA ALA A 474 -9.57 19.05 20.48
C ALA A 474 -9.73 19.93 19.20
N PRO A 475 -8.67 20.55 18.60
CA PRO A 475 -8.76 21.17 17.27
C PRO A 475 -9.51 20.39 16.17
N PRO A 476 -9.51 19.04 16.16
CA PRO A 476 -10.43 18.19 15.42
C PRO A 476 -11.84 18.67 15.25
N SER A 477 -12.38 19.11 16.37
CA SER A 477 -13.75 19.43 16.62
C SER A 477 -13.86 20.91 16.97
N THR A 478 -13.01 21.76 16.37
CA THR A 478 -13.04 23.24 16.55
C THR A 478 -14.38 23.84 16.09
N SER A 479 -15.09 23.18 15.17
CA SER A 479 -16.39 23.61 14.65
C SER A 479 -17.27 22.43 14.28
N GLY A 480 -18.60 22.60 14.33
CA GLY A 480 -19.57 21.58 13.88
C GLY A 480 -19.36 21.18 12.41
N ALA A 481 -18.96 22.12 11.54
CA ALA A 481 -18.63 21.85 10.14
C ALA A 481 -17.39 20.96 9.93
N MET A 482 -16.49 20.85 10.91
CA MET A 482 -15.40 19.87 10.89
C MET A 482 -15.93 18.47 11.25
N ILE A 483 -16.78 18.37 12.27
CA ILE A 483 -17.41 17.11 12.69
C ILE A 483 -18.31 16.55 11.58
N ARG A 484 -19.12 17.39 10.92
CA ARG A 484 -19.93 17.04 9.74
C ARG A 484 -19.08 16.36 8.66
N ARG A 485 -18.00 17.00 8.24
CA ARG A 485 -17.08 16.45 7.23
C ARG A 485 -16.43 15.14 7.68
N ALA A 486 -16.19 14.97 8.98
CA ALA A 486 -15.71 13.70 9.50
C ALA A 486 -16.79 12.59 9.38
N PHE A 487 -18.04 12.86 9.76
CA PHE A 487 -19.12 11.90 9.59
C PHE A 487 -19.36 11.54 8.11
N GLU A 488 -19.24 12.50 7.20
CA GLU A 488 -19.27 12.29 5.74
C GLU A 488 -18.13 11.38 5.25
N GLN A 489 -16.94 11.40 5.89
CA GLN A 489 -15.86 10.45 5.60
C GLN A 489 -16.06 9.07 6.23
N GLY A 490 -17.03 8.88 7.13
CA GLY A 490 -17.34 7.59 7.77
C GLY A 490 -16.94 7.46 9.24
N TRP A 491 -16.50 8.54 9.90
CA TRP A 491 -16.19 8.55 11.34
C TRP A 491 -17.37 8.01 12.17
N GLY A 492 -17.12 7.12 13.13
CA GLY A 492 -18.19 6.44 13.90
C GLY A 492 -18.80 7.33 14.97
N PHE A 493 -17.97 8.16 15.62
CA PHE A 493 -18.41 9.14 16.61
C PHE A 493 -17.52 10.39 16.63
N ALA A 494 -17.96 11.44 17.32
CA ALA A 494 -17.19 12.67 17.49
C ALA A 494 -17.51 13.34 18.83
N LEU A 495 -16.48 13.91 19.46
CA LEU A 495 -16.64 14.83 20.57
C LEU A 495 -16.69 16.28 20.04
N THR A 496 -17.49 17.15 20.65
CA THR A 496 -17.31 18.60 20.49
C THR A 496 -15.96 19.03 21.10
N LYS A 497 -15.34 20.13 20.63
CA LYS A 497 -14.28 20.78 21.44
C LYS A 497 -14.94 21.23 22.75
N THR A 498 -14.29 20.94 23.89
CA THR A 498 -14.79 21.26 25.23
C THR A 498 -15.31 22.69 25.30
N PHE A 499 -16.52 22.91 25.80
CA PHE A 499 -17.10 24.25 25.98
C PHE A 499 -17.61 24.45 27.41
N GLY A 500 -17.68 25.72 27.82
CA GLY A 500 -18.18 26.16 29.12
C GLY A 500 -19.40 27.08 28.97
N LEU A 501 -19.83 27.67 30.08
CA LEU A 501 -20.84 28.74 30.07
C LEU A 501 -20.23 30.05 29.55
N ASP A 502 -21.07 31.01 29.15
CA ASP A 502 -20.58 32.26 28.55
C ASP A 502 -19.76 33.13 29.55
N LYS A 503 -19.93 32.89 30.87
CA LYS A 503 -19.09 33.49 31.93
C LYS A 503 -17.67 32.91 32.01
N ASP A 504 -17.47 31.71 31.47
CA ASP A 504 -16.21 30.95 31.46
C ASP A 504 -15.52 31.01 30.09
N LEU A 505 -15.88 31.97 29.24
CA LEU A 505 -15.27 32.18 27.93
C LEU A 505 -13.77 32.45 28.04
N VAL A 506 -13.02 31.83 27.14
CA VAL A 506 -11.55 31.91 27.08
C VAL A 506 -11.08 32.58 25.78
N THR A 507 -9.87 33.11 25.80
CA THR A 507 -9.15 33.59 24.62
C THR A 507 -7.82 32.84 24.51
N ASN A 508 -7.54 32.24 23.36
CA ASN A 508 -6.30 31.50 23.15
C ASN A 508 -5.11 32.43 22.80
N VAL A 509 -3.93 32.08 23.29
CA VAL A 509 -2.66 32.73 22.88
C VAL A 509 -2.13 32.18 21.55
N SER A 510 -1.11 32.83 20.97
CA SER A 510 -0.41 32.34 19.78
C SER A 510 1.08 32.75 19.80
N PRO A 511 1.99 31.94 19.23
CA PRO A 511 1.80 30.56 18.74
C PRO A 511 1.53 29.59 19.91
N ARG A 512 0.56 28.69 19.78
CA ARG A 512 0.15 27.80 20.90
C ARG A 512 0.39 26.32 20.69
N ILE A 513 0.88 25.94 19.51
CA ILE A 513 0.99 24.55 19.08
C ILE A 513 2.31 24.35 18.32
N VAL A 514 3.05 23.29 18.67
CA VAL A 514 4.37 23.01 18.11
C VAL A 514 4.60 21.50 17.90
N ARG A 515 5.37 21.17 16.86
CA ARG A 515 5.90 19.80 16.68
C ARG A 515 6.73 19.37 17.88
N GLY A 516 6.72 18.08 18.19
CA GLY A 516 7.72 17.49 19.06
C GLY A 516 9.04 17.19 18.35
N ASP A 517 10.13 17.35 19.08
CA ASP A 517 11.50 16.98 18.72
C ASP A 517 11.96 15.66 19.37
N ILE A 518 11.04 14.93 20.02
CA ILE A 518 11.26 13.63 20.68
C ILE A 518 11.88 12.58 19.74
N SER A 519 11.60 12.66 18.43
CA SER A 519 12.21 11.81 17.39
C SER A 519 13.33 12.51 16.61
N GLY A 520 13.99 13.50 17.21
CA GLY A 520 15.06 14.29 16.60
C GLY A 520 14.56 15.34 15.59
N PRO A 521 15.45 15.82 14.69
CA PRO A 521 15.15 16.89 13.72
C PRO A 521 14.32 16.41 12.50
N VAL A 522 13.45 15.41 12.68
CA VAL A 522 12.58 14.89 11.61
C VAL A 522 11.37 15.80 11.40
N HIS A 523 11.25 16.34 10.20
CA HIS A 523 10.17 17.26 9.79
C HIS A 523 9.17 16.57 8.85
N GLY A 524 8.03 17.21 8.61
CA GLY A 524 6.99 16.69 7.71
C GLY A 524 6.14 15.58 8.35
N PRO A 525 5.79 14.51 7.61
CA PRO A 525 4.79 13.52 8.04
C PRO A 525 5.27 12.65 9.20
N HIS A 526 4.32 12.12 9.99
CA HIS A 526 4.57 11.27 11.15
C HIS A 526 5.44 11.91 12.23
N GLN A 527 5.17 13.17 12.60
CA GLN A 527 5.66 13.74 13.85
C GLN A 527 5.25 12.83 15.01
N SER A 528 6.24 12.33 15.75
CA SER A 528 6.05 11.38 16.86
C SER A 528 5.25 11.95 18.01
N ALA A 529 5.32 13.28 18.16
CA ALA A 529 4.64 14.04 19.20
C ALA A 529 4.34 15.47 18.78
N PHE A 530 3.52 16.11 19.61
CA PHE A 530 2.89 17.40 19.38
C PHE A 530 2.56 18.00 20.75
N MET A 531 2.91 19.27 20.99
CA MET A 531 2.68 19.97 22.27
C MET A 531 1.80 21.19 22.07
N ASN A 532 0.79 21.32 22.93
CA ASN A 532 -0.18 22.41 22.89
C ASN A 532 -0.25 23.19 24.22
N ILE A 533 -0.43 24.50 24.12
CA ILE A 533 -0.87 25.39 25.20
C ILE A 533 -2.25 25.99 24.88
N GLU A 534 -3.14 25.15 24.32
CA GLU A 534 -4.50 25.55 23.94
C GLU A 534 -5.49 25.32 25.09
N LEU A 535 -6.48 26.21 25.19
CA LEU A 535 -7.55 26.16 26.18
C LEU A 535 -8.76 25.36 25.67
N ILE A 536 -9.91 25.52 26.31
CA ILE A 536 -11.22 25.06 25.81
C ILE A 536 -11.64 25.84 24.54
N SER A 537 -12.86 25.59 24.05
CA SER A 537 -13.39 26.27 22.86
C SER A 537 -13.61 27.76 23.11
N GLU A 538 -13.16 28.60 22.18
CA GLU A 538 -13.48 30.04 22.13
C GLU A 538 -14.89 30.31 21.59
N LYS A 539 -15.66 29.24 21.28
CA LYS A 539 -17.06 29.34 20.80
C LYS A 539 -18.03 29.10 21.93
N THR A 540 -19.06 29.93 21.99
CA THR A 540 -20.10 29.95 23.03
C THR A 540 -20.86 28.63 23.14
N ILE A 541 -21.51 28.42 24.29
CA ILE A 541 -22.45 27.30 24.48
C ILE A 541 -23.59 27.33 23.45
N ALA A 542 -24.09 28.51 23.08
CA ALA A 542 -25.15 28.65 22.07
C ALA A 542 -24.74 28.07 20.71
N TYR A 543 -23.49 28.31 20.27
CA TYR A 543 -22.94 27.72 19.05
C TYR A 543 -22.90 26.20 19.11
N TRP A 544 -22.44 25.63 20.23
CA TRP A 544 -22.32 24.17 20.37
C TRP A 544 -23.65 23.45 20.49
N VAL A 545 -24.60 24.03 21.22
CA VAL A 545 -25.99 23.54 21.29
C VAL A 545 -26.61 23.44 19.90
N GLU A 546 -26.45 24.47 19.06
CA GLU A 546 -27.02 24.42 17.70
C GLU A 546 -26.28 23.42 16.80
N CYS A 547 -24.95 23.36 16.87
CA CYS A 547 -24.17 22.37 16.13
C CYS A 547 -24.55 20.93 16.49
N ILE A 548 -24.82 20.62 17.77
CA ILE A 548 -25.23 19.27 18.20
C ILE A 548 -26.58 18.90 17.57
N LYS A 549 -27.57 19.81 17.60
CA LYS A 549 -28.88 19.59 16.95
C LYS A 549 -28.74 19.33 15.46
N GLU A 550 -27.97 20.17 14.75
CA GLU A 550 -27.74 19.99 13.30
C GLU A 550 -27.06 18.66 12.98
N LEU A 551 -26.03 18.28 13.74
CA LEU A 551 -25.30 17.04 13.55
C LEU A 551 -26.18 15.82 13.82
N LYS A 552 -27.01 15.84 14.86
CA LYS A 552 -27.91 14.72 15.18
C LYS A 552 -29.12 14.61 14.27
N ARG A 553 -29.63 15.74 13.76
CA ARG A 553 -30.66 15.77 12.71
C ARG A 553 -30.15 15.13 11.41
N ASP A 554 -28.93 15.48 11.00
CA ASP A 554 -28.39 15.08 9.70
C ASP A 554 -27.67 13.73 9.74
N PHE A 555 -27.17 13.31 10.91
CA PHE A 555 -26.44 12.06 11.13
C PHE A 555 -26.97 11.29 12.36
N PRO A 556 -28.23 10.82 12.35
CA PRO A 556 -28.86 10.24 13.53
C PRO A 556 -28.15 8.99 14.07
N THR A 557 -27.51 8.19 13.20
CA THR A 557 -26.76 6.97 13.57
C THR A 557 -25.34 7.25 14.09
N LYS A 558 -24.82 8.46 13.89
CA LYS A 558 -23.50 8.86 14.37
C LYS A 558 -23.58 9.35 15.81
N ILE A 559 -22.64 8.94 16.64
CA ILE A 559 -22.63 9.31 18.06
C ILE A 559 -21.93 10.67 18.23
N VAL A 560 -22.63 11.64 18.80
CA VAL A 560 -22.13 12.97 19.16
C VAL A 560 -22.03 13.06 20.68
N ILE A 561 -20.81 13.22 21.18
CA ILE A 561 -20.52 13.32 22.61
C ILE A 561 -20.18 14.78 22.94
N ALA A 562 -20.98 15.45 23.77
CA ALA A 562 -20.70 16.82 24.15
C ALA A 562 -19.60 16.86 25.24
N SER A 563 -18.43 17.41 24.92
CA SER A 563 -17.40 17.67 25.91
C SER A 563 -17.69 19.00 26.60
N ILE A 564 -17.81 18.98 27.93
CA ILE A 564 -18.16 20.15 28.75
C ILE A 564 -17.19 20.35 29.92
N MET A 565 -17.03 21.61 30.34
CA MET A 565 -16.22 21.98 31.50
C MET A 565 -16.82 23.20 32.22
N ALA A 566 -16.95 23.11 33.54
CA ALA A 566 -17.30 24.22 34.43
C ALA A 566 -16.29 24.34 35.58
N SER A 567 -16.43 25.43 36.35
CA SER A 567 -15.82 25.57 37.67
C SER A 567 -16.29 24.47 38.65
N PHE A 568 -15.74 24.38 39.86
CA PHE A 568 -16.24 23.45 40.88
C PHE A 568 -17.54 23.97 41.51
N ASN A 569 -18.62 23.93 40.72
CA ASN A 569 -19.94 24.45 41.07
C ASN A 569 -21.04 23.54 40.51
N GLU A 570 -21.88 23.01 41.39
CA GLU A 570 -22.94 22.06 41.02
C GLU A 570 -23.96 22.61 40.02
N ALA A 571 -24.34 23.88 40.14
CA ALA A 571 -25.32 24.51 39.26
C ALA A 571 -24.76 24.66 37.84
N ASP A 572 -23.50 25.07 37.71
CA ASP A 572 -22.83 25.25 36.41
C ASP A 572 -22.72 23.92 35.63
N TRP A 573 -22.31 22.84 36.32
CA TRP A 573 -22.22 21.51 35.71
C TRP A 573 -23.59 21.01 35.26
N LYS A 574 -24.63 21.19 36.09
CA LYS A 574 -26.01 20.80 35.73
C LYS A 574 -26.58 21.64 34.58
N GLU A 575 -26.32 22.94 34.52
CA GLU A 575 -26.77 23.78 33.41
C GLU A 575 -26.12 23.33 32.09
N LEU A 576 -24.79 23.17 32.07
CA LEU A 576 -24.04 22.69 30.90
C LEU A 576 -24.55 21.33 30.41
N ALA A 577 -24.70 20.38 31.34
CA ALA A 577 -25.17 19.03 31.06
C ALA A 577 -26.58 19.04 30.46
N THR A 578 -27.52 19.74 31.10
CA THR A 578 -28.91 19.84 30.66
C THR A 578 -28.98 20.45 29.25
N ARG A 579 -28.31 21.58 29.01
CA ARG A 579 -28.31 22.24 27.70
C ARG A 579 -27.68 21.40 26.59
N ALA A 580 -26.67 20.59 26.90
CA ALA A 580 -26.07 19.66 25.94
C ALA A 580 -26.96 18.44 25.65
N GLN A 581 -27.68 17.93 26.66
CA GLN A 581 -28.65 16.84 26.52
C GLN A 581 -29.89 17.29 25.75
N ASP A 582 -30.44 18.47 26.04
CA ASP A 582 -31.57 19.09 25.33
C ASP A 582 -31.24 19.40 23.86
N ALA A 583 -29.96 19.57 23.52
CA ALA A 583 -29.48 19.69 22.15
C ALA A 583 -29.49 18.34 21.38
N GLY A 584 -29.65 17.22 22.08
CA GLY A 584 -29.67 15.87 21.51
C GLY A 584 -28.34 15.12 21.56
N ALA A 585 -27.35 15.56 22.36
CA ALA A 585 -26.09 14.82 22.50
C ALA A 585 -26.32 13.40 23.04
N ASP A 586 -25.73 12.38 22.41
CA ASP A 586 -25.91 10.98 22.81
C ASP A 586 -25.24 10.65 24.15
N ALA A 587 -24.17 11.38 24.49
CA ALA A 587 -23.49 11.30 25.78
C ALA A 587 -22.76 12.62 26.11
N LEU A 588 -22.33 12.73 27.36
CA LEU A 588 -21.49 13.82 27.86
C LEU A 588 -20.08 13.30 28.21
N GLU A 589 -19.04 14.09 27.90
CA GLU A 589 -17.69 13.89 28.42
C GLU A 589 -17.31 15.07 29.34
N LEU A 590 -17.10 14.80 30.63
CA LEU A 590 -16.64 15.83 31.57
C LEU A 590 -15.13 16.01 31.43
N ASN A 591 -14.69 17.19 30.97
CA ASN A 591 -13.27 17.49 30.86
C ASN A 591 -12.71 17.96 32.21
N LEU A 592 -12.34 17.00 33.05
CA LEU A 592 -11.66 17.25 34.33
C LEU A 592 -10.13 17.28 34.17
N SER A 593 -9.60 17.52 32.97
CA SER A 593 -8.21 17.17 32.68
C SER A 593 -7.46 18.13 31.76
N CYS A 594 -8.05 19.28 31.44
CA CYS A 594 -7.34 20.37 30.78
C CYS A 594 -6.12 20.79 31.64
N PRO A 595 -4.87 20.70 31.12
CA PRO A 595 -3.67 21.06 31.90
C PRO A 595 -3.56 22.57 32.15
N HIS A 596 -4.41 23.37 31.50
CA HIS A 596 -4.50 24.83 31.63
C HIS A 596 -5.80 25.21 32.34
N GLY A 597 -5.71 25.96 33.43
CA GLY A 597 -6.87 26.42 34.21
C GLY A 597 -7.45 25.38 35.17
N MET A 598 -8.74 25.55 35.51
CA MET A 598 -9.40 24.84 36.62
C MET A 598 -9.52 23.31 36.46
N GLY A 599 -9.42 22.78 35.23
CA GLY A 599 -9.58 21.35 34.97
C GLY A 599 -8.55 20.49 35.71
N LEU A 600 -7.27 20.85 35.64
CA LEU A 600 -6.17 20.08 36.25
C LEU A 600 -6.33 19.91 37.77
N ALA A 601 -6.80 20.96 38.47
CA ALA A 601 -7.04 20.93 39.90
C ALA A 601 -8.14 19.91 40.29
N CYS A 602 -9.23 19.87 39.53
CA CYS A 602 -10.34 18.95 39.79
C CYS A 602 -9.97 17.49 39.51
N GLY A 603 -9.35 17.18 38.36
CA GLY A 603 -9.06 15.79 37.95
C GLY A 603 -7.89 15.11 38.65
N GLN A 604 -7.19 15.81 39.53
CA GLN A 604 -6.14 15.26 40.38
C GLN A 604 -6.64 14.88 41.78
N ASP A 605 -7.81 15.37 42.21
CA ASP A 605 -8.43 15.02 43.50
C ASP A 605 -9.60 14.02 43.30
N PRO A 606 -9.47 12.76 43.78
CA PRO A 606 -10.55 11.78 43.75
C PRO A 606 -11.89 12.29 44.34
N ASN A 607 -11.86 13.15 45.36
CA ASN A 607 -13.08 13.65 46.00
C ASN A 607 -13.82 14.66 45.14
N MET A 608 -13.10 15.52 44.42
CA MET A 608 -13.70 16.45 43.46
C MET A 608 -14.25 15.70 42.26
N VAL A 609 -13.51 14.71 41.73
CA VAL A 609 -13.96 13.83 40.63
C VAL A 609 -15.24 13.07 41.01
N ARG A 610 -15.31 12.50 42.22
CA ARG A 610 -16.50 11.82 42.72
C ARG A 610 -17.71 12.76 42.78
N GLN A 611 -17.55 13.96 43.35
CA GLN A 611 -18.63 14.94 43.48
C GLN A 611 -19.13 15.44 42.13
N ILE A 612 -18.24 15.78 41.18
CA ILE A 612 -18.64 16.21 39.85
C ILE A 612 -19.39 15.09 39.10
N SER A 613 -18.95 13.84 39.23
CA SER A 613 -19.65 12.68 38.65
C SER A 613 -21.03 12.45 39.28
N GLN A 614 -21.21 12.77 40.57
CA GLN A 614 -22.52 12.73 41.25
C GLN A 614 -23.46 13.83 40.76
N TRP A 615 -22.93 15.01 40.41
CA TRP A 615 -23.74 16.10 39.85
C TRP A 615 -24.20 15.80 38.41
N VAL A 616 -23.36 15.14 37.60
CA VAL A 616 -23.63 14.85 36.19
C VAL A 616 -23.20 13.43 35.81
N ARG A 617 -24.19 12.53 35.67
CA ARG A 617 -24.00 11.19 35.11
C ARG A 617 -23.54 11.26 33.65
N SER A 618 -22.38 10.67 33.35
CA SER A 618 -21.59 10.96 32.15
C SER A 618 -20.36 10.06 32.02
N VAL A 619 -19.53 10.28 31.00
CA VAL A 619 -18.16 9.77 30.91
C VAL A 619 -17.18 10.81 31.46
N THR A 620 -16.23 10.42 32.32
CA THR A 620 -15.24 11.36 32.89
C THR A 620 -13.88 11.27 32.18
N LYS A 621 -13.35 12.39 31.67
CA LYS A 621 -12.03 12.44 31.00
C LYS A 621 -10.90 12.70 32.00
N MET A 622 -10.02 11.72 32.15
CA MET A 622 -8.96 11.75 33.17
C MET A 622 -7.63 12.28 32.62
N THR A 623 -6.90 12.96 33.50
CA THR A 623 -5.51 13.39 33.25
C THR A 623 -4.55 12.21 33.52
N PRO A 624 -3.51 11.98 32.71
CA PRO A 624 -2.45 11.03 33.04
C PRO A 624 -1.48 11.57 34.10
N ASN A 625 -1.61 12.85 34.45
CA ASN A 625 -0.71 13.58 35.35
C ASN A 625 -1.11 13.38 36.82
N VAL A 626 -1.23 12.11 37.23
CA VAL A 626 -1.57 11.65 38.59
C VAL A 626 -0.72 10.43 38.98
N THR A 627 -0.47 10.27 40.28
CA THR A 627 0.30 9.12 40.80
C THR A 627 -0.39 7.78 40.50
N ASP A 628 -1.70 7.70 40.76
CA ASP A 628 -2.51 6.52 40.45
C ASP A 628 -3.84 6.89 39.80
N ILE A 629 -3.94 6.66 38.49
CA ILE A 629 -5.16 6.92 37.72
C ILE A 629 -6.30 5.95 38.07
N ARG A 630 -6.01 4.81 38.72
CA ARG A 630 -7.04 3.85 39.15
C ARG A 630 -7.93 4.43 40.24
N ASP A 631 -7.38 5.28 41.11
CA ASP A 631 -8.13 5.90 42.20
C ASP A 631 -9.07 7.00 41.67
N ILE A 632 -8.62 7.77 40.66
CA ILE A 632 -9.44 8.71 39.90
C ILE A 632 -10.57 7.98 39.15
N ALA A 633 -10.26 6.89 38.46
CA ALA A 633 -11.27 6.09 37.75
C ALA A 633 -12.29 5.45 38.72
N ARG A 634 -11.84 5.00 39.90
CA ARG A 634 -12.72 4.46 40.95
C ARG A 634 -13.63 5.54 41.50
N ALA A 635 -13.11 6.73 41.78
CA ALA A 635 -13.89 7.87 42.24
C ALA A 635 -14.95 8.31 41.23
N ALA A 636 -14.63 8.35 39.93
CA ALA A 636 -15.62 8.62 38.87
C ALA A 636 -16.75 7.56 38.87
N LYS A 637 -16.38 6.27 38.95
CA LYS A 637 -17.35 5.16 39.02
C LYS A 637 -18.21 5.21 40.29
N GLU A 638 -17.62 5.47 41.45
CA GLU A 638 -18.31 5.67 42.73
C GLU A 638 -19.26 6.87 42.70
N GLY A 639 -18.91 7.90 41.93
CA GLY A 639 -19.78 9.05 41.70
C GLY A 639 -20.92 8.79 40.70
N GLY A 640 -20.94 7.64 40.03
CA GLY A 640 -22.00 7.27 39.09
C GLY A 640 -21.69 7.56 37.62
N ALA A 641 -20.43 7.82 37.25
CA ALA A 641 -20.03 7.90 35.85
C ALA A 641 -20.26 6.55 35.14
N ASP A 642 -20.77 6.59 33.91
CA ASP A 642 -21.00 5.40 33.08
C ASP A 642 -19.71 4.84 32.47
N GLY A 643 -18.64 5.63 32.46
CA GLY A 643 -17.34 5.24 31.94
C GLY A 643 -16.28 6.33 32.14
N VAL A 644 -15.08 6.07 31.63
CA VAL A 644 -13.97 7.04 31.67
C VAL A 644 -13.25 7.15 30.33
N THR A 645 -12.79 8.35 30.00
CA THR A 645 -11.85 8.57 28.88
C THR A 645 -10.42 8.57 29.40
N ALA A 646 -9.59 7.66 28.90
CA ALA A 646 -8.21 7.45 29.32
C ALA A 646 -7.26 7.57 28.09
N THR A 647 -6.45 8.63 27.96
CA THR A 647 -6.25 9.79 28.85
C THR A 647 -6.14 11.11 28.09
N ASN A 648 -6.25 12.23 28.81
CA ASN A 648 -5.80 13.53 28.29
C ASN A 648 -4.27 13.55 28.05
N THR A 649 -3.75 14.70 27.64
CA THR A 649 -2.35 14.99 27.38
C THR A 649 -1.44 14.90 28.62
N VAL A 650 -0.16 14.61 28.39
CA VAL A 650 0.88 14.56 29.43
C VAL A 650 1.48 15.96 29.58
N SER A 651 1.62 16.49 30.79
CA SER A 651 2.22 17.80 31.03
C SER A 651 3.70 17.79 30.66
N SER A 652 4.18 18.79 29.90
CA SER A 652 5.54 18.79 29.34
C SER A 652 6.03 20.20 28.96
N LEU A 653 7.36 20.35 28.87
CA LEU A 653 8.04 21.43 28.15
C LEU A 653 8.88 20.77 27.06
N ILE A 654 8.60 21.05 25.78
CA ILE A 654 9.15 20.23 24.69
C ILE A 654 10.47 20.74 24.14
N HIS A 655 10.67 22.06 24.02
CA HIS A 655 11.84 22.61 23.34
C HIS A 655 12.30 23.93 23.95
N LEU A 656 13.62 24.03 24.18
CA LEU A 656 14.35 25.26 24.44
C LEU A 656 15.42 25.41 23.35
N LYS A 657 15.57 26.63 22.82
CA LYS A 657 16.62 26.98 21.87
C LYS A 657 17.96 27.19 22.59
N GLY A 658 19.05 27.28 21.83
CA GLY A 658 20.39 27.54 22.35
C GLY A 658 20.56 28.89 23.08
N ASP A 659 19.63 29.84 22.90
CA ASP A 659 19.57 31.12 23.64
C ASP A 659 18.73 31.03 24.93
N GLY A 660 18.23 29.83 25.28
CA GLY A 660 17.33 29.60 26.41
C GLY A 660 15.87 29.96 26.16
N THR A 661 15.51 30.53 24.99
CA THR A 661 14.10 30.84 24.68
C THR A 661 13.31 29.58 24.34
N ALA A 662 12.09 29.49 24.84
CA ALA A 662 11.25 28.32 24.61
C ALA A 662 10.61 28.27 23.21
N TRP A 663 10.04 27.12 22.86
CA TRP A 663 9.11 27.00 21.75
C TRP A 663 7.89 26.16 22.16
N PRO A 664 6.65 26.71 22.14
CA PRO A 664 6.29 28.05 21.67
C PRO A 664 6.77 29.18 22.58
N ALA A 665 6.91 30.38 22.01
CA ALA A 665 7.25 31.63 22.68
C ALA A 665 6.18 32.68 22.39
N ILE A 666 5.60 33.26 23.44
CA ILE A 666 4.48 34.22 23.41
C ILE A 666 4.97 35.62 23.76
N GLY A 667 4.48 36.63 23.05
CA GLY A 667 4.77 38.04 23.32
C GLY A 667 6.21 38.45 23.03
N GLU A 668 6.54 39.70 23.34
CA GLU A 668 7.88 40.27 23.14
C GLU A 668 8.91 39.63 24.08
N GLU A 669 8.48 39.28 25.30
CA GLU A 669 9.30 38.61 26.31
C GLU A 669 9.44 37.09 26.08
N LYS A 670 8.90 36.57 24.98
CA LYS A 670 9.04 35.17 24.51
C LYS A 670 8.66 34.12 25.57
N ARG A 671 7.63 34.41 26.37
CA ARG A 671 7.19 33.58 27.51
C ARG A 671 6.60 32.25 27.05
N THR A 672 6.54 31.27 27.94
CA THR A 672 5.84 30.00 27.71
C THR A 672 5.21 29.46 28.99
N THR A 673 4.46 28.38 28.90
CA THR A 673 3.97 27.57 30.02
C THR A 673 4.09 26.08 29.70
N TYR A 674 3.97 25.19 30.68
CA TYR A 674 3.94 23.75 30.45
C TYR A 674 2.73 23.38 29.59
N GLY A 675 2.96 22.72 28.46
CA GLY A 675 1.93 22.30 27.52
C GLY A 675 1.49 20.85 27.71
N GLY A 676 0.42 20.49 27.01
CA GLY A 676 -0.04 19.11 26.87
C GLY A 676 0.65 18.42 25.70
N LEU A 677 1.52 17.45 26.00
CA LEU A 677 2.14 16.53 25.05
C LEU A 677 1.15 15.46 24.59
N SER A 678 1.24 15.12 23.31
CA SER A 678 0.40 14.16 22.62
C SER A 678 1.15 13.33 21.59
N GLY A 679 0.42 12.46 20.89
CA GLY A 679 0.94 11.64 19.79
C GLY A 679 1.42 10.27 20.24
N ASN A 680 2.13 9.60 19.34
CA ASN A 680 2.63 8.25 19.55
C ASN A 680 3.59 8.17 20.76
N ALA A 681 4.30 9.27 21.07
CA ALA A 681 5.17 9.37 22.24
C ALA A 681 4.45 9.12 23.58
N ILE A 682 3.15 9.47 23.71
CA ILE A 682 2.38 9.21 24.94
C ILE A 682 1.63 7.87 24.92
N LYS A 683 1.69 7.11 23.82
CA LYS A 683 1.00 5.80 23.69
C LYS A 683 1.33 4.82 24.82
N PRO A 684 2.60 4.66 25.29
CA PRO A 684 2.90 3.75 26.40
C PRO A 684 2.21 4.15 27.71
N ILE A 685 2.08 5.46 27.96
CA ILE A 685 1.42 6.01 29.15
C ILE A 685 -0.09 5.74 29.08
N ALA A 686 -0.70 5.97 27.92
CA ALA A 686 -2.12 5.70 27.68
C ALA A 686 -2.44 4.19 27.74
N LEU A 687 -1.63 3.31 27.14
CA LEU A 687 -1.80 1.86 27.22
C LEU A 687 -1.67 1.37 28.67
N ARG A 688 -0.73 1.90 29.47
CA ARG A 688 -0.63 1.62 30.91
C ARG A 688 -1.90 2.07 31.64
N ALA A 689 -2.40 3.27 31.37
CA ALA A 689 -3.59 3.79 32.02
C ALA A 689 -4.82 2.92 31.73
N VAL A 690 -5.11 2.66 30.45
CA VAL A 690 -6.25 1.84 30.01
C VAL A 690 -6.19 0.44 30.62
N SER A 691 -5.04 -0.24 30.52
CA SER A 691 -4.89 -1.60 31.07
C SER A 691 -4.95 -1.65 32.61
N ALA A 692 -4.37 -0.66 33.30
CA ALA A 692 -4.44 -0.57 34.75
C ALA A 692 -5.87 -0.32 35.26
N ILE A 693 -6.65 0.51 34.56
CA ILE A 693 -8.05 0.78 34.90
C ILE A 693 -8.92 -0.45 34.61
N ALA A 694 -8.76 -1.09 33.44
CA ALA A 694 -9.53 -2.26 33.07
C ALA A 694 -9.30 -3.46 34.01
N ASN A 695 -8.06 -3.65 34.49
CA ASN A 695 -7.74 -4.64 35.53
C ASN A 695 -8.32 -4.27 36.91
N ALA A 696 -8.34 -2.99 37.28
CA ALA A 696 -8.85 -2.53 38.58
C ALA A 696 -10.37 -2.45 38.64
N LEU A 697 -11.03 -2.20 37.51
CA LEU A 697 -12.48 -2.03 37.38
C LEU A 697 -13.02 -2.88 36.20
N PRO A 698 -13.03 -4.23 36.29
CA PRO A 698 -13.48 -5.09 35.21
C PRO A 698 -14.89 -4.72 34.71
N GLY A 699 -15.05 -4.68 33.39
CA GLY A 699 -16.30 -4.32 32.72
C GLY A 699 -16.69 -2.84 32.79
N PHE A 700 -15.87 -1.96 33.39
CA PHE A 700 -16.12 -0.52 33.37
C PHE A 700 -15.74 0.07 32.00
N PRO A 701 -16.65 0.78 31.30
CA PRO A 701 -16.39 1.37 29.99
C PRO A 701 -15.19 2.32 29.93
N ILE A 702 -14.30 2.09 28.97
CA ILE A 702 -13.12 2.93 28.72
C ILE A 702 -13.12 3.44 27.28
N LEU A 703 -13.10 4.77 27.12
CA LEU A 703 -12.85 5.44 25.84
C LEU A 703 -11.34 5.72 25.77
N ALA A 704 -10.62 5.00 24.92
CA ALA A 704 -9.16 5.08 24.87
C ALA A 704 -8.67 6.23 23.97
N THR A 705 -7.68 7.00 24.42
CA THR A 705 -6.98 8.02 23.62
C THR A 705 -5.54 8.23 24.10
N GLY A 706 -4.67 8.56 23.15
CA GLY A 706 -3.22 8.71 23.35
C GLY A 706 -2.42 7.89 22.35
N GLY A 707 -2.02 8.50 21.23
CA GLY A 707 -1.15 7.84 20.24
C GLY A 707 -1.79 6.73 19.40
N ILE A 708 -3.12 6.72 19.26
CA ILE A 708 -3.83 5.88 18.27
C ILE A 708 -3.66 6.53 16.90
N GLU A 709 -3.01 5.82 15.98
CA GLU A 709 -2.62 6.33 14.65
C GLU A 709 -2.90 5.34 13.50
N SER A 710 -3.41 4.14 13.80
CA SER A 710 -3.67 3.06 12.85
C SER A 710 -4.67 2.05 13.41
N ALA A 711 -5.22 1.19 12.55
CA ALA A 711 -6.00 0.03 12.99
C ALA A 711 -5.21 -0.89 13.96
N ALA A 712 -3.92 -1.09 13.71
CA ALA A 712 -3.06 -1.94 14.54
C ALA A 712 -2.83 -1.34 15.94
N THR A 713 -2.63 -0.03 16.05
CA THR A 713 -2.54 0.64 17.36
C THR A 713 -3.91 0.70 18.06
N GLY A 714 -5.00 0.90 17.31
CA GLY A 714 -6.36 0.78 17.84
C GLY A 714 -6.64 -0.59 18.44
N LEU A 715 -6.25 -1.67 17.75
CA LEU A 715 -6.39 -3.04 18.23
C LEU A 715 -5.62 -3.30 19.54
N GLN A 716 -4.44 -2.68 19.73
CA GLN A 716 -3.70 -2.76 21.00
C GLN A 716 -4.50 -2.15 22.16
N PHE A 717 -5.18 -1.03 21.94
CA PHE A 717 -6.05 -0.42 22.95
C PHE A 717 -7.30 -1.26 23.23
N LEU A 718 -7.89 -1.88 22.22
CA LEU A 718 -8.98 -2.85 22.41
C LEU A 718 -8.49 -4.03 23.27
N HIS A 719 -7.38 -4.68 22.90
CA HIS A 719 -6.76 -5.75 23.69
C HIS A 719 -6.45 -5.33 25.14
N ALA A 720 -6.07 -4.07 25.37
CA ALA A 720 -5.78 -3.49 26.68
C ALA A 720 -7.04 -3.14 27.50
N GLY A 721 -8.26 -3.28 26.97
CA GLY A 721 -9.51 -3.03 27.68
C GLY A 721 -10.25 -1.73 27.30
N GLY A 722 -9.73 -0.95 26.35
CA GLY A 722 -10.49 0.13 25.72
C GLY A 722 -11.65 -0.44 24.89
N SER A 723 -12.80 0.23 24.89
CA SER A 723 -14.00 -0.24 24.19
C SER A 723 -14.31 0.55 22.92
N VAL A 724 -14.07 1.86 22.96
CA VAL A 724 -14.00 2.72 21.76
C VAL A 724 -12.71 3.53 21.78
N LEU A 725 -12.33 4.01 20.60
CA LEU A 725 -11.04 4.59 20.29
C LEU A 725 -11.27 6.05 19.90
N GLN A 726 -11.09 6.95 20.87
CA GLN A 726 -10.92 8.38 20.63
C GLN A 726 -9.56 8.60 19.98
N ALA A 727 -9.51 8.34 18.68
CA ALA A 727 -8.44 8.81 17.86
C ALA A 727 -8.68 10.29 17.52
N ASN A 728 -7.80 10.88 16.72
CA ASN A 728 -7.36 12.24 16.94
C ASN A 728 -7.30 12.95 15.54
N PHE A 729 -8.25 13.86 15.19
CA PHE A 729 -8.68 14.20 13.80
C PHE A 729 -9.01 15.67 13.36
N SER A 730 -8.10 16.47 12.79
CA SER A 730 -8.38 17.87 12.32
C SER A 730 -8.10 18.12 10.84
N ASN A 731 -8.87 19.00 10.21
CA ASN A 731 -8.68 19.35 8.80
C ASN A 731 -9.12 20.79 8.47
N LEU A 732 -8.16 21.69 8.20
CA LEU A 732 -8.30 22.74 7.19
C LEU A 732 -6.94 23.30 6.72
N LYS A 733 -6.76 23.44 5.40
CA LYS A 733 -5.81 24.40 4.81
C LYS A 733 -6.57 25.66 4.41
N ILE A 734 -6.21 26.80 4.98
CA ILE A 734 -6.22 28.17 4.40
C ILE A 734 -5.49 29.06 5.43
N PHE A 735 -4.50 29.84 4.99
CA PHE A 735 -3.65 30.74 5.78
C PHE A 735 -3.02 30.22 7.10
N GLY A 736 -1.86 29.55 6.96
CA GLY A 736 -0.67 29.89 7.78
C GLY A 736 -0.58 29.50 9.26
N LEU A 737 -1.55 28.81 9.88
CA LEU A 737 -1.53 28.50 11.32
C LEU A 737 -1.74 26.99 11.62
N LYS A 738 -0.97 26.45 12.58
CA LYS A 738 -0.97 25.03 13.01
C LYS A 738 -1.62 24.86 14.39
N TYR A 739 -2.35 23.75 14.60
CA TYR A 739 -3.10 23.44 15.85
C TYR A 739 -3.03 21.93 16.21
N ASP A 740 -3.04 21.53 17.51
CA ASP A 740 -2.86 20.18 18.17
C ASP A 740 -3.93 19.93 19.25
N VAL A 741 -4.57 18.76 19.48
CA VAL A 741 -4.06 17.37 19.68
C VAL A 741 -5.10 16.31 19.30
N CYS A 742 -4.76 15.26 18.56
CA CYS A 742 -5.15 15.17 17.13
C CYS A 742 -4.04 14.57 16.23
N SER A 743 -2.97 14.12 16.86
CA SER A 743 -1.67 13.88 16.23
C SER A 743 -1.65 13.05 14.94
N ALA A 744 -2.47 12.00 14.82
CA ALA A 744 -2.50 11.15 13.62
C ALA A 744 -2.95 11.90 12.36
N VAL A 745 -3.75 12.96 12.54
CA VAL A 745 -4.38 13.72 11.45
C VAL A 745 -4.05 15.19 11.47
N GLN A 746 -3.44 15.72 12.53
CA GLN A 746 -2.43 16.76 12.33
C GLN A 746 -1.35 16.32 11.35
N ASN A 747 -0.92 15.07 11.44
CA ASN A 747 -0.02 14.46 10.48
C ASN A 747 -0.67 14.17 9.12
N GLN A 748 -2.01 14.32 8.96
CA GLN A 748 -2.75 13.92 7.77
C GLN A 748 -4.07 14.72 7.55
N ASP A 749 -5.22 14.03 7.48
CA ASP A 749 -6.58 14.57 7.22
C ASP A 749 -7.63 13.49 7.54
N PHE A 750 -8.92 13.83 7.46
CA PHE A 750 -10.04 12.96 7.87
C PHE A 750 -10.12 11.59 7.14
N THR A 751 -9.49 11.43 5.97
CA THR A 751 -9.63 10.21 5.14
C THR A 751 -9.02 8.96 5.78
N VAL A 752 -8.19 9.09 6.82
CA VAL A 752 -7.59 7.93 7.52
C VAL A 752 -8.61 7.01 8.20
N ILE A 753 -9.89 7.40 8.30
CA ILE A 753 -10.95 6.48 8.75
C ILE A 753 -11.09 5.25 7.85
N ASP A 754 -10.96 5.41 6.53
CA ASP A 754 -11.04 4.28 5.59
C ASP A 754 -9.91 3.28 5.87
N ASP A 755 -8.71 3.80 6.12
CA ASP A 755 -7.56 3.01 6.56
C ASP A 755 -7.81 2.29 7.89
N TYR A 756 -8.41 2.96 8.87
CA TYR A 756 -8.62 2.38 10.20
C TYR A 756 -9.72 1.31 10.17
N CYS A 757 -10.80 1.56 9.44
CA CYS A 757 -11.89 0.60 9.25
C CYS A 757 -11.45 -0.61 8.43
N THR A 758 -10.84 -0.43 7.26
CA THR A 758 -10.35 -1.55 6.44
C THR A 758 -9.26 -2.35 7.15
N GLY A 759 -8.36 -1.67 7.87
CA GLY A 759 -7.31 -2.31 8.64
C GLY A 759 -7.83 -3.13 9.81
N LEU A 760 -8.85 -2.65 10.54
CA LEU A 760 -9.43 -3.38 11.65
C LEU A 760 -10.22 -4.60 11.14
N LYS A 761 -11.02 -4.43 10.08
CA LYS A 761 -11.71 -5.54 9.41
C LYS A 761 -10.74 -6.64 9.00
N ALA A 762 -9.62 -6.30 8.36
CA ALA A 762 -8.60 -7.26 7.97
C ALA A 762 -7.95 -7.98 9.16
N LEU A 763 -7.63 -7.25 10.24
CA LEU A 763 -7.05 -7.84 11.45
C LEU A 763 -8.00 -8.84 12.14
N LEU A 764 -9.30 -8.55 12.18
CA LEU A 764 -10.31 -9.47 12.72
C LEU A 764 -10.50 -10.68 11.78
N TYR A 765 -10.60 -10.46 10.47
CA TYR A 765 -10.73 -11.53 9.48
C TYR A 765 -9.57 -12.53 9.54
N ILE A 766 -8.33 -12.02 9.57
CA ILE A 766 -7.10 -12.82 9.68
C ILE A 766 -7.10 -13.63 10.97
N LYS A 767 -7.43 -13.00 12.12
CA LYS A 767 -7.51 -13.69 13.42
C LYS A 767 -8.56 -14.81 13.45
N GLY A 768 -9.59 -14.73 12.62
CA GLY A 768 -10.59 -15.78 12.46
C GLY A 768 -10.25 -16.87 11.44
N THR A 769 -9.15 -16.75 10.69
CA THR A 769 -8.82 -17.58 9.52
C THR A 769 -7.60 -18.49 9.77
N PRO A 770 -7.70 -19.82 9.58
CA PRO A 770 -6.57 -20.73 9.77
C PRO A 770 -5.42 -20.53 8.78
N GLY A 771 -4.19 -20.73 9.22
CA GLY A 771 -2.97 -20.56 8.42
C GLY A 771 -2.34 -19.16 8.49
N PHE A 772 -2.77 -18.33 9.43
CA PHE A 772 -2.18 -17.03 9.75
C PHE A 772 -1.58 -17.00 11.18
N GLU A 773 -1.37 -18.16 11.80
CA GLU A 773 -0.90 -18.28 13.19
C GLU A 773 0.49 -17.67 13.40
N ASP A 774 1.35 -17.74 12.37
CA ASP A 774 2.70 -17.17 12.37
C ASP A 774 2.76 -15.70 11.87
N TRP A 775 1.62 -15.06 11.54
CA TRP A 775 1.58 -13.66 11.09
C TRP A 775 1.39 -12.69 12.26
N ASP A 776 2.15 -11.59 12.29
CA ASP A 776 1.88 -10.45 13.19
C ASP A 776 0.79 -9.56 12.57
N GLY A 777 -0.47 -9.96 12.77
CA GLY A 777 -1.63 -9.29 12.17
C GLY A 777 -1.59 -9.36 10.65
N GLN A 778 -1.32 -8.25 9.98
CA GLN A 778 -1.17 -8.22 8.51
C GLN A 778 0.27 -8.48 8.03
N SER A 779 1.26 -8.53 8.93
CA SER A 779 2.66 -8.78 8.56
C SER A 779 2.92 -10.29 8.40
N PRO A 780 3.32 -10.76 7.19
CA PRO A 780 3.74 -12.15 7.02
C PRO A 780 5.07 -12.45 7.73
N PRO A 781 5.37 -13.73 8.03
CA PRO A 781 6.68 -14.15 8.52
C PRO A 781 7.82 -13.61 7.65
N VAL A 782 8.84 -13.05 8.29
CA VAL A 782 10.01 -12.51 7.58
C VAL A 782 10.87 -13.68 7.09
N LYS A 783 10.90 -13.89 5.76
CA LYS A 783 11.83 -14.82 5.11
C LYS A 783 13.24 -14.20 5.06
N LYS A 784 14.29 -15.04 5.13
CA LYS A 784 15.70 -14.63 4.93
C LYS A 784 15.83 -13.78 3.65
N HIS A 785 16.30 -12.54 3.79
CA HIS A 785 16.35 -11.58 2.69
C HIS A 785 17.57 -10.67 2.73
N GLN A 786 17.96 -10.16 1.57
CA GLN A 786 18.80 -8.98 1.42
C GLN A 786 18.13 -7.97 0.51
N LEU A 787 18.10 -6.69 0.91
CA LEU A 787 17.37 -5.63 0.21
C LEU A 787 15.89 -5.96 -0.08
N GLY A 788 15.27 -6.81 0.75
CA GLY A 788 13.90 -7.31 0.57
C GLY A 788 13.73 -8.45 -0.45
N LYS A 789 14.80 -8.90 -1.11
CA LYS A 789 14.80 -10.07 -2.01
C LYS A 789 15.22 -11.34 -1.25
N PRO A 790 14.59 -12.52 -1.49
CA PRO A 790 14.99 -13.77 -0.87
C PRO A 790 16.45 -14.14 -1.15
N VAL A 791 17.15 -14.72 -0.17
CA VAL A 791 18.54 -15.19 -0.31
C VAL A 791 18.55 -16.61 -0.89
N LEU A 792 19.36 -16.83 -1.95
CA LEU A 792 19.56 -18.16 -2.54
C LEU A 792 20.62 -18.97 -1.77
N ALA A 793 21.85 -18.47 -1.68
CA ALA A 793 22.95 -19.15 -0.97
C ALA A 793 22.86 -18.95 0.55
N THR A 794 21.94 -19.67 1.21
CA THR A 794 21.76 -19.57 2.68
C THR A 794 22.78 -20.37 3.48
N ASN A 795 23.02 -19.95 4.72
CA ASN A 795 23.87 -20.61 5.73
C ASN A 795 25.31 -20.86 5.24
N LYS A 796 25.92 -19.87 4.58
CA LYS A 796 27.31 -19.96 4.06
C LYS A 796 28.34 -19.16 4.87
N SER A 797 27.93 -18.35 5.84
CA SER A 797 28.80 -17.42 6.58
C SER A 797 29.65 -16.49 5.70
N LEU A 798 29.13 -16.17 4.51
CA LEU A 798 29.72 -15.24 3.55
C LEU A 798 28.90 -13.93 3.57
N PRO A 799 29.48 -12.77 3.92
CA PRO A 799 28.78 -11.49 3.83
C PRO A 799 28.63 -11.00 2.38
N HIS A 800 27.83 -9.95 2.19
CA HIS A 800 27.44 -9.46 0.85
C HIS A 800 28.40 -8.40 0.24
N PHE A 801 29.68 -8.39 0.65
CA PHE A 801 30.69 -7.43 0.19
C PHE A 801 32.04 -8.09 -0.11
N GLY A 802 32.93 -7.37 -0.81
CA GLY A 802 34.30 -7.84 -1.11
C GLY A 802 34.33 -9.15 -1.91
N HIS A 803 35.41 -9.94 -1.73
CA HIS A 803 35.57 -11.24 -2.38
C HIS A 803 34.47 -12.24 -1.99
N TYR A 804 33.93 -12.17 -0.77
CA TYR A 804 32.82 -13.00 -0.33
C TYR A 804 31.59 -12.86 -1.24
N ARG A 805 31.34 -11.67 -1.81
CA ARG A 805 30.26 -11.47 -2.79
C ARG A 805 30.50 -12.24 -4.09
N GLU A 806 31.75 -12.38 -4.53
CA GLU A 806 32.11 -13.16 -5.71
C GLU A 806 31.94 -14.66 -5.45
N ASP A 807 32.34 -15.14 -4.27
CA ASP A 807 32.17 -16.54 -3.87
C ASP A 807 30.69 -16.91 -3.69
N ARG A 808 29.87 -16.00 -3.13
CA ARG A 808 28.41 -16.15 -3.14
C ARG A 808 27.85 -16.21 -4.56
N ALA A 809 28.30 -15.34 -5.47
CA ALA A 809 27.83 -15.34 -6.85
C ALA A 809 28.20 -16.62 -7.63
N LYS A 810 29.30 -17.31 -7.28
CA LYS A 810 29.63 -18.65 -7.81
C LYS A 810 28.61 -19.69 -7.32
N ILE A 811 28.37 -19.75 -6.02
CA ILE A 811 27.39 -20.68 -5.41
C ILE A 811 25.97 -20.42 -5.96
N GLU A 812 25.57 -19.16 -6.09
CA GLU A 812 24.26 -18.79 -6.61
C GLU A 812 24.11 -19.16 -8.10
N ARG A 813 25.20 -19.10 -8.88
CA ARG A 813 25.23 -19.62 -10.25
C ARG A 813 25.10 -21.15 -10.29
N GLU A 814 25.86 -21.88 -9.49
CA GLU A 814 25.77 -23.34 -9.40
C GLU A 814 24.35 -23.80 -9.02
N ILE A 815 23.68 -23.09 -8.11
CA ILE A 815 22.27 -23.34 -7.76
C ILE A 815 21.36 -23.13 -8.98
N LEU A 816 21.54 -22.04 -9.73
CA LEU A 816 20.70 -21.71 -10.89
C LEU A 816 20.94 -22.61 -12.10
N GLU A 817 22.18 -23.03 -12.35
CA GLU A 817 22.54 -23.98 -13.42
C GLU A 817 21.90 -25.37 -13.22
N ASN A 818 21.62 -25.75 -11.97
CA ASN A 818 20.97 -27.01 -11.61
C ASN A 818 19.46 -26.85 -11.30
N ALA A 819 18.89 -25.64 -11.43
CA ALA A 819 17.50 -25.36 -11.06
C ALA A 819 16.50 -25.72 -12.17
N ASN A 820 15.44 -26.44 -11.84
CA ASN A 820 14.29 -26.61 -12.73
C ASN A 820 13.38 -25.37 -12.70
N LEU A 821 13.57 -24.45 -13.64
CA LEU A 821 12.80 -23.20 -13.76
C LEU A 821 11.28 -23.39 -13.98
N LEU A 822 10.84 -24.60 -14.33
CA LEU A 822 9.43 -24.93 -14.58
C LEU A 822 8.77 -25.70 -13.42
N ASP A 823 9.49 -25.94 -12.32
CA ASP A 823 8.96 -26.59 -11.11
C ASP A 823 7.97 -25.67 -10.37
N LYS A 824 6.68 -25.90 -10.60
CA LYS A 824 5.60 -25.18 -9.93
C LYS A 824 5.63 -25.27 -8.41
N SER A 825 6.24 -26.30 -7.81
CA SER A 825 6.29 -26.45 -6.36
C SER A 825 7.16 -25.40 -5.66
N GLN A 826 8.06 -24.76 -6.41
CA GLN A 826 8.95 -23.68 -5.93
C GLN A 826 8.30 -22.29 -6.02
N HIS A 827 7.01 -22.21 -6.38
CA HIS A 827 6.33 -20.96 -6.71
C HIS A 827 4.98 -20.79 -5.99
N ASP A 828 4.81 -19.64 -5.34
CA ASP A 828 3.59 -19.27 -4.61
C ASP A 828 2.44 -18.91 -5.59
N PHE A 829 1.78 -19.91 -6.18
CA PHE A 829 0.57 -19.74 -7.00
C PHE A 829 -0.69 -19.47 -6.15
N ALA A 830 -1.66 -18.76 -6.74
CA ALA A 830 -2.96 -18.57 -6.09
C ALA A 830 -3.73 -19.90 -6.04
N THR A 831 -4.33 -20.21 -4.88
CA THR A 831 -5.10 -21.45 -4.70
C THR A 831 -6.59 -21.17 -4.54
N ARG A 832 -7.42 -22.05 -5.09
CA ARG A 832 -8.89 -21.98 -5.03
C ARG A 832 -9.46 -23.37 -4.68
N PRO A 833 -10.49 -23.48 -3.82
CA PRO A 833 -11.14 -22.40 -3.07
C PRO A 833 -10.18 -21.76 -2.04
N THR A 834 -10.38 -20.47 -1.74
CA THR A 834 -9.59 -19.78 -0.72
C THR A 834 -9.97 -20.27 0.67
N LYS A 835 -9.03 -20.21 1.62
CA LYS A 835 -9.33 -20.45 3.04
C LYS A 835 -10.44 -19.49 3.49
N GLN A 836 -11.30 -19.97 4.39
CA GLN A 836 -12.40 -19.20 4.98
C GLN A 836 -12.19 -19.08 6.48
N PRO A 837 -12.67 -18.00 7.12
CA PRO A 837 -12.66 -17.88 8.57
C PRO A 837 -13.55 -18.95 9.22
N VAL A 838 -13.09 -19.52 10.33
CA VAL A 838 -13.87 -20.43 11.19
C VAL A 838 -14.85 -19.62 12.03
N LYS A 839 -14.37 -18.51 12.61
CA LYS A 839 -15.18 -17.50 13.29
C LYS A 839 -14.42 -16.17 13.27
N ILE A 840 -15.00 -15.14 12.68
CA ILE A 840 -14.47 -13.78 12.79
C ILE A 840 -14.88 -13.23 14.17
N PRO A 841 -13.93 -12.83 15.02
CA PRO A 841 -14.26 -12.27 16.33
C PRO A 841 -14.83 -10.85 16.17
N SER A 842 -15.90 -10.56 16.90
CA SER A 842 -16.44 -9.20 17.03
C SER A 842 -15.51 -8.31 17.86
N VAL A 843 -15.67 -6.98 17.75
CA VAL A 843 -14.91 -6.03 18.59
C VAL A 843 -15.11 -6.33 20.08
N ASN A 844 -16.33 -6.65 20.51
CA ASN A 844 -16.65 -6.97 21.91
C ASN A 844 -15.86 -8.17 22.46
N GLU A 845 -15.63 -9.20 21.64
CA GLU A 845 -14.87 -10.41 22.03
C GLU A 845 -13.36 -10.19 22.10
N ILE A 846 -12.88 -9.05 21.62
CA ILE A 846 -11.46 -8.69 21.55
C ILE A 846 -11.06 -7.76 22.70
N ILE A 847 -12.02 -7.02 23.26
CA ILE A 847 -11.80 -6.09 24.39
C ILE A 847 -11.18 -6.83 25.58
N GLY A 848 -10.10 -6.28 26.13
CA GLY A 848 -9.45 -6.78 27.34
C GLY A 848 -8.70 -8.12 27.19
N THR A 849 -8.64 -8.71 25.99
CA THR A 849 -8.04 -10.04 25.79
C THR A 849 -6.53 -10.13 26.08
N ALA A 850 -5.81 -9.00 26.24
CA ALA A 850 -4.43 -8.98 26.71
C ALA A 850 -4.28 -8.90 28.24
N LEU A 851 -5.32 -8.48 28.98
CA LEU A 851 -5.25 -8.22 30.42
C LEU A 851 -4.68 -9.37 31.26
N PRO A 852 -5.01 -10.67 31.02
CA PRO A 852 -4.43 -11.78 31.78
C PRO A 852 -2.91 -11.95 31.65
N ARG A 853 -2.27 -11.26 30.70
CA ARG A 853 -0.81 -11.26 30.48
C ARG A 853 -0.11 -10.04 31.10
N ILE A 854 -0.86 -9.14 31.75
CA ILE A 854 -0.36 -7.89 32.34
C ILE A 854 -0.44 -8.03 33.86
N GLY A 855 0.71 -8.16 34.52
CA GLY A 855 0.79 -8.40 35.96
C GLY A 855 1.99 -7.73 36.63
N SER A 856 2.19 -8.04 37.90
CA SER A 856 3.35 -7.62 38.68
C SER A 856 4.60 -8.42 38.30
N TYR A 857 5.79 -7.87 38.55
CA TYR A 857 7.07 -8.54 38.26
C TYR A 857 7.20 -9.92 38.91
N GLY A 858 6.66 -10.11 40.11
CA GLY A 858 6.68 -11.40 40.84
C GLY A 858 5.85 -12.51 40.19
N GLN A 859 5.02 -12.21 39.19
CA GLN A 859 4.25 -13.20 38.41
C GLN A 859 4.99 -13.64 37.14
N LEU A 860 6.17 -13.09 36.85
CA LEU A 860 6.99 -13.46 35.70
C LEU A 860 7.92 -14.62 36.05
N ASP A 861 7.92 -15.69 35.25
CA ASP A 861 8.77 -16.85 35.48
C ASP A 861 10.24 -16.55 35.12
N ASN A 862 11.03 -16.22 36.13
CA ASN A 862 12.46 -15.93 35.99
C ASN A 862 13.33 -17.16 35.63
N LYS A 863 12.75 -18.36 35.49
CA LYS A 863 13.44 -19.57 35.00
C LYS A 863 13.29 -19.73 33.48
N GLN A 864 12.28 -19.12 32.86
CA GLN A 864 12.04 -19.19 31.41
C GLN A 864 12.85 -18.14 30.64
N GLN A 865 14.17 -18.21 30.80
CA GLN A 865 15.10 -17.27 30.18
C GLN A 865 15.27 -17.49 28.67
N LYS A 866 15.65 -16.41 27.99
CA LYS A 866 15.92 -16.37 26.54
C LYS A 866 17.36 -15.94 26.26
N VAL A 867 17.83 -16.18 25.05
CA VAL A 867 19.08 -15.65 24.49
C VAL A 867 18.83 -15.09 23.09
N ALA A 868 19.69 -14.20 22.64
CA ALA A 868 19.64 -13.69 21.27
C ALA A 868 20.28 -14.71 20.31
N LEU A 869 19.66 -14.87 19.14
CA LEU A 869 20.20 -15.59 17.99
C LEU A 869 20.21 -14.62 16.80
N ILE A 870 21.28 -14.61 16.01
CA ILE A 870 21.42 -13.73 14.84
C ILE A 870 21.40 -14.57 13.57
N ASP A 871 20.61 -14.17 12.57
CA ASP A 871 20.63 -14.78 11.24
C ASP A 871 21.69 -14.07 10.37
N GLU A 872 22.78 -14.77 10.08
CA GLU A 872 23.89 -14.26 9.27
C GLU A 872 23.47 -13.87 7.84
N ASP A 873 22.50 -14.58 7.24
CA ASP A 873 22.03 -14.29 5.87
C ASP A 873 21.22 -12.99 5.80
N MET A 874 20.62 -12.56 6.92
CA MET A 874 19.90 -11.30 7.07
C MET A 874 20.78 -10.17 7.63
N CYS A 875 22.01 -10.46 8.03
CA CYS A 875 22.90 -9.47 8.61
C CYS A 875 23.35 -8.45 7.56
N VAL A 876 23.47 -7.19 7.97
CA VAL A 876 24.05 -6.09 7.16
C VAL A 876 25.33 -5.55 7.78
N ASN A 877 26.01 -6.37 8.59
CA ASN A 877 27.37 -6.17 9.09
C ASN A 877 27.63 -4.84 9.86
N CYS A 878 26.57 -4.19 10.36
CA CYS A 878 26.63 -2.84 10.93
C CYS A 878 27.22 -2.73 12.35
N GLY A 879 27.53 -3.85 13.01
CA GLY A 879 28.10 -3.88 14.37
C GLY A 879 27.23 -3.31 15.51
N LYS A 880 26.00 -2.82 15.25
CA LYS A 880 25.17 -2.17 16.29
C LYS A 880 24.84 -3.10 17.46
N CYS A 881 24.54 -4.37 17.20
CA CYS A 881 24.30 -5.37 18.24
C CYS A 881 25.53 -5.57 19.14
N TYR A 882 26.73 -5.65 18.55
CA TYR A 882 28.02 -5.74 19.24
C TYR A 882 28.27 -4.51 20.12
N MET A 883 28.23 -3.30 19.56
CA MET A 883 28.44 -2.05 20.31
C MET A 883 27.48 -1.91 21.50
N THR A 884 26.18 -2.15 21.29
CA THR A 884 25.18 -2.08 22.37
C THR A 884 25.36 -3.18 23.41
N CYS A 885 25.83 -4.37 23.05
CA CYS A 885 26.13 -5.42 24.04
C CYS A 885 27.40 -5.11 24.85
N ASN A 886 28.38 -4.42 24.26
CA ASN A 886 29.60 -4.01 24.95
C ASN A 886 29.34 -2.86 25.91
N ASP A 887 28.81 -1.74 25.43
CA ASP A 887 28.79 -0.49 26.18
C ASP A 887 27.49 -0.30 27.00
N SER A 888 26.50 -1.18 26.80
CA SER A 888 25.20 -1.15 27.50
C SER A 888 24.70 -2.55 27.90
N GLY A 889 25.58 -3.55 27.93
CA GLY A 889 25.21 -4.94 28.15
C GLY A 889 26.26 -5.77 28.89
N TYR A 890 26.58 -6.93 28.34
CA TYR A 890 27.32 -8.02 28.99
C TYR A 890 28.53 -8.50 28.17
N GLN A 891 28.94 -7.74 27.14
CA GLN A 891 30.07 -8.07 26.24
C GLN A 891 29.92 -9.46 25.57
N ALA A 892 28.69 -9.98 25.50
CA ALA A 892 28.35 -11.34 25.11
C ALA A 892 28.15 -11.52 23.59
N ILE A 893 28.75 -10.64 22.80
CA ILE A 893 28.75 -10.71 21.33
C ILE A 893 30.18 -10.51 20.86
N THR A 894 30.69 -11.44 20.05
CA THR A 894 31.93 -11.25 19.30
C THR A 894 31.61 -10.68 17.92
N PHE A 895 32.54 -9.92 17.35
CA PHE A 895 32.38 -9.33 16.01
C PHE A 895 33.63 -9.62 15.20
N ASP A 896 33.47 -10.40 14.14
CA ASP A 896 34.63 -10.85 13.35
C ASP A 896 35.25 -9.71 12.54
N LYS A 897 36.58 -9.70 12.46
CA LYS A 897 37.36 -8.60 11.86
C LYS A 897 37.43 -8.65 10.33
N ALA A 898 37.11 -9.78 9.70
CA ALA A 898 37.27 -9.97 8.25
C ALA A 898 35.92 -10.02 7.53
N THR A 899 34.92 -10.64 8.15
CA THR A 899 33.55 -10.80 7.63
C THR A 899 32.58 -9.76 8.20
N HIS A 900 32.93 -9.11 9.33
CA HIS A 900 32.03 -8.24 10.10
C HIS A 900 30.71 -8.93 10.47
N LEU A 901 30.73 -10.26 10.69
CA LEU A 901 29.60 -11.01 11.22
C LEU A 901 29.62 -11.01 12.76
N PRO A 902 28.49 -10.71 13.43
CA PRO A 902 28.36 -10.80 14.88
C PRO A 902 27.92 -12.20 15.32
N PHE A 903 28.54 -12.74 16.37
CA PHE A 903 28.18 -14.03 16.97
C PHE A 903 27.85 -13.86 18.46
N VAL A 904 26.78 -14.50 18.94
CA VAL A 904 26.31 -14.39 20.34
C VAL A 904 26.88 -15.52 21.19
N THR A 905 27.50 -15.19 22.33
CA THR A 905 28.11 -16.17 23.24
C THR A 905 27.13 -16.66 24.32
N ASP A 906 27.51 -17.73 25.04
CA ASP A 906 26.73 -18.28 26.15
C ASP A 906 26.53 -17.31 27.34
N ASP A 907 27.35 -16.26 27.43
CA ASP A 907 27.21 -15.18 28.41
C ASP A 907 25.97 -14.29 28.15
N CYS A 908 25.26 -14.49 27.03
CA CYS A 908 24.06 -13.76 26.68
C CYS A 908 22.97 -13.90 27.77
N THR A 909 22.60 -12.78 28.39
CA THR A 909 21.59 -12.75 29.47
C THR A 909 20.15 -12.62 28.98
N GLY A 910 19.93 -12.54 27.67
CA GLY A 910 18.58 -12.34 27.11
C GLY A 910 18.02 -10.91 27.23
N CYS A 911 18.84 -9.91 27.61
CA CYS A 911 18.41 -8.53 27.82
C CYS A 911 17.76 -7.83 26.61
N THR A 912 17.77 -8.44 25.42
CA THR A 912 17.04 -8.01 24.20
C THR A 912 17.53 -6.70 23.57
N LEU A 913 18.42 -5.93 24.20
CA LEU A 913 18.94 -4.67 23.64
C LEU A 913 19.54 -4.80 22.23
N CYS A 914 20.26 -5.87 21.94
CA CYS A 914 20.83 -6.13 20.62
C CYS A 914 19.75 -6.29 19.52
N TYR A 915 18.63 -6.95 19.83
CA TYR A 915 17.45 -7.05 18.98
C TYR A 915 16.83 -5.65 18.76
N SER A 916 16.63 -4.89 19.83
CA SER A 916 15.99 -3.57 19.79
C SER A 916 16.74 -2.51 18.98
N VAL A 917 18.04 -2.65 18.75
CA VAL A 917 18.86 -1.72 17.95
C VAL A 917 19.18 -2.22 16.54
N CYS A 918 18.76 -3.44 16.18
CA CYS A 918 19.05 -4.01 14.87
C CYS A 918 18.26 -3.28 13.77
N PRO A 919 18.89 -2.84 12.67
CA PRO A 919 18.19 -2.12 11.60
C PRO A 919 17.36 -3.04 10.69
N ILE A 920 17.49 -4.37 10.83
CA ILE A 920 16.79 -5.38 10.03
C ILE A 920 15.81 -6.13 10.92
N SER A 921 14.51 -6.05 10.60
CA SER A 921 13.45 -6.76 11.33
C SER A 921 13.71 -8.27 11.33
N GLU A 922 13.52 -8.94 12.48
CA GLU A 922 13.71 -10.39 12.68
C GLU A 922 15.09 -10.98 12.32
N CYS A 923 16.08 -10.17 11.94
CA CYS A 923 17.48 -10.60 11.77
C CYS A 923 18.11 -11.08 13.09
N ILE A 924 17.58 -10.59 14.22
CA ILE A 924 17.87 -11.14 15.54
C ILE A 924 16.55 -11.72 16.07
N GLN A 925 16.61 -12.83 16.79
CA GLN A 925 15.46 -13.46 17.44
C GLN A 925 15.77 -13.80 18.90
N MET A 926 14.76 -13.76 19.76
CA MET A 926 14.89 -14.10 21.18
C MET A 926 14.38 -15.53 21.41
N VAL A 927 15.30 -16.50 21.37
CA VAL A 927 15.04 -17.94 21.50
C VAL A 927 15.16 -18.42 22.95
N LYS A 928 14.55 -19.57 23.29
CA LYS A 928 14.64 -20.16 24.64
C LYS A 928 16.09 -20.52 24.97
N ARG A 929 16.58 -20.14 26.15
CA ARG A 929 17.92 -20.54 26.62
C ARG A 929 17.93 -22.06 26.88
N THR A 930 18.91 -22.76 26.31
CA THR A 930 19.11 -24.22 26.46
C THR A 930 20.01 -24.56 27.65
N THR A 931 20.94 -23.68 28.00
CA THR A 931 21.83 -23.80 29.16
C THR A 931 21.18 -23.20 30.42
N PRO A 932 21.54 -23.66 31.64
CA PRO A 932 21.10 -23.01 32.87
C PRO A 932 21.45 -21.52 32.88
N HIS A 933 20.53 -20.67 33.33
CA HIS A 933 20.83 -19.25 33.57
C HIS A 933 21.37 -19.09 34.99
N VAL A 934 22.64 -18.70 35.10
CA VAL A 934 23.27 -18.31 36.36
C VAL A 934 23.52 -16.81 36.29
N PRO A 935 22.79 -15.98 37.08
CA PRO A 935 23.02 -14.54 37.09
C PRO A 935 24.44 -14.22 37.56
N ASN A 936 25.23 -13.52 36.73
CA ASN A 936 26.55 -13.05 37.13
C ASN A 936 26.41 -12.05 38.29
N ARG A 937 27.02 -12.37 39.43
CA ARG A 937 27.00 -11.52 40.65
C ARG A 937 28.26 -10.67 40.82
N GLY A 938 29.25 -10.82 39.94
CA GLY A 938 30.59 -10.21 40.06
C GLY A 938 31.43 -10.84 41.16
N ILE A 939 30.93 -10.81 42.39
CA ILE A 939 31.52 -11.46 43.57
C ILE A 939 30.53 -12.53 44.07
N PRO A 940 30.99 -13.73 44.48
CA PRO A 940 30.11 -14.73 45.08
C PRO A 940 29.35 -14.18 46.30
N PRO A 941 28.04 -14.47 46.46
CA PRO A 941 27.31 -14.06 47.65
C PRO A 941 27.93 -14.73 48.89
N LYS A 942 28.11 -13.97 49.97
CA LYS A 942 28.48 -14.53 51.27
C LYS A 942 27.32 -15.37 51.79
N SER A 943 27.65 -16.57 52.28
CA SER A 943 26.75 -17.55 52.91
C SER A 943 26.11 -17.02 54.18
#